data_AF-F4K735-F1
#
_entry.id   AF-F4K735-F1
#
_cell.length_a   1.000
_cell.length_b   1.000
_cell.length_c   1.000
_cell.angle_alpha   90.00
_cell.angle_beta   90.00
_cell.angle_gamma   90.00
#
_symmetry.space_group_name_H-M   'P 1'
#
loop_
_entity.id
_entity.type
_entity.pdbx_description
1 polymer ?
#
loop_
_entity_poly.entity_id
_entity_poly.type
_entity_poly.pdbx_seq_one_letter_code
_entity_poly.pdbx_strand_id
1 'polypeptide(L)'
;MYMAYGWPQVIPLLPGSCPSSQRVVYLKLAGRLLLVVSPSHLELWGSSQQRVRLGKYMRDDKSVREEGENLQAVWSPDAKLIAVLTSSFFLHIYKIKFTDKRVKPGERQPSELCFATISLLLSEQVPFAGKDLSVSNFVRDSKTMLLGLSDGSLYSISWKGEFGGAFSIGSHPSDSNDDRLLSYTLGNGLVSGVASPTLASDDKFSTNPAIVQLELCTRSKLLFVLNSDGQLVVCSVNKKGLKYTESIRAEKKVGGDAVCASVASEQQILAVGTRKGMVELYDLSHSISLLRTVSLHDWGYSADYTGPVNNIAWTPDNSAFAVGWKSRGLAVWSVSGCRLMSTVRQIGLTSTSSPKINPKQDCKYEPLMSGTSAIQWDEYGYRLFATEEASYDRILAFSFGKCCLNRGVSGKTYVRQVMYGDDRLLMVQAEDTDELKLLHLKLPVSYISQNWPVQHVAASEDGKYLAFAGLHGLILYDIRFKKWRVFGDVSQEQQIHCKGLLWLGKIVVICNYIEASETYELLFYPRYHLDQSSLLCRKVLLGKPMVMDVYQDYILVSYLPFFIHVYHVKIYGELTPSSKADLQLSTVRELSIMTAKSHPAAMGFVPDQHLREGELDNDNLSSDLSDREPSRCLILRGNGELSLLDLVDGRERELTDSVELFWVTCGQSEEKTNLVEEVSWLDYGHRGMQVWYPSLGDDPFMQEDFLQLDPELEFDREVYPLGLLPNVGVVVGVSQRMSFSASAEFACFEPTPQAQTILHCLLRHLLQRDKNEEALLLAQLSAEKPHFSHCLEWLLFTVFDAEISRPNPNRNQISGPGHLKKLSLLRKACDLIKKFPEYYDVVVNVARKTDARHWADLFSAAGISTTLFEDCFQRRWYRTAACYILVIAKLEGVAVSQYCALRLLQATLDESLYDLAGELVRFLLRSGRDIEQAPTESDSLSPKLLGFLIFGSSHKKSSLDKSSSFKEQSPHVASVKSILESHASYLMSGKELSKLVAFVKGTQFDIVDFLQRERYGCAQLQNFAAGLELIGQKLQMSELQNRLDAEFLLAQMCSVKFKEWIVVLATLLQRSEVLYDIFRYDLRLWKAYSVTLESHLAFAHYHDLLQILEAKLSATSREESNRGSIS
;
A
#
# COMPACT_ATOMS: atom_id res chain seq x y z
N MET A 1 -6.06 -5.54 10.43
CA MET A 1 -5.27 -4.57 9.62
C MET A 1 -5.29 -3.18 10.23
N TYR A 2 -4.19 -2.44 10.11
CA TYR A 2 -4.04 -1.02 10.45
C TYR A 2 -3.45 -0.25 9.26
N MET A 3 -3.89 0.96 8.96
CA MET A 3 -3.24 1.86 7.99
C MET A 3 -3.33 3.30 8.49
N ALA A 4 -2.27 4.08 8.35
CA ALA A 4 -2.26 5.45 8.84
C ALA A 4 -3.07 6.35 7.89
N TYR A 5 -3.80 7.31 8.46
CA TYR A 5 -4.52 8.30 7.65
C TYR A 5 -4.50 9.70 8.28
N GLY A 6 -4.45 10.71 7.43
CA GLY A 6 -4.45 12.11 7.81
C GLY A 6 -3.09 12.63 8.27
N TRP A 7 -3.11 13.81 8.89
CA TRP A 7 -1.91 14.49 9.36
C TRP A 7 -1.54 14.03 10.78
N PRO A 8 -0.24 13.84 11.08
CA PRO A 8 0.23 13.66 12.45
C PRO A 8 -0.21 14.83 13.33
N GLN A 9 -0.75 14.52 14.50
CA GLN A 9 -1.12 15.54 15.48
C GLN A 9 0.01 15.76 16.47
N VAL A 10 0.24 17.01 16.84
CA VAL A 10 1.27 17.40 17.81
C VAL A 10 0.61 17.68 19.15
N ILE A 11 1.02 16.95 20.19
CA ILE A 11 0.63 17.19 21.58
C ILE A 11 1.81 17.88 22.27
N PRO A 12 1.69 19.17 22.64
CA PRO A 12 2.79 19.90 23.28
C PRO A 12 2.99 19.45 24.73
N LEU A 13 4.24 19.26 25.12
CA LEU A 13 4.69 18.98 26.48
C LEU A 13 5.23 20.25 27.14
N LEU A 14 5.23 20.28 28.47
CA LEU A 14 5.82 21.41 29.20
C LEU A 14 7.35 21.40 29.09
N PRO A 15 7.97 22.58 28.95
CA PRO A 15 9.41 22.69 29.10
C PRO A 15 9.81 22.40 30.57
N GLY A 16 10.83 21.56 30.74
CA GLY A 16 11.42 21.25 32.05
C GLY A 16 12.36 22.35 32.55
N SER A 17 12.69 22.35 33.84
CA SER A 17 13.59 23.35 34.45
C SER A 17 15.09 23.09 34.23
N CYS A 18 15.47 21.91 33.73
CA CYS A 18 16.88 21.53 33.51
C CYS A 18 17.07 20.86 32.13
N PRO A 19 17.93 21.39 31.25
CA PRO A 19 18.08 20.90 29.86
C PRO A 19 19.11 19.76 29.68
N SER A 20 19.67 19.18 30.75
CA SER A 20 20.79 18.23 30.66
C SER A 20 20.46 16.94 29.93
N SER A 21 19.25 16.40 30.08
CA SER A 21 18.75 15.28 29.27
C SER A 21 17.51 15.69 28.48
N GLN A 22 17.60 15.60 27.14
CA GLN A 22 16.60 16.14 26.22
C GLN A 22 15.66 15.05 25.70
N ARG A 23 15.06 14.24 26.59
CA ARG A 23 14.19 13.13 26.16
C ARG A 23 13.00 12.88 27.07
N VAL A 24 11.95 12.30 26.50
CA VAL A 24 10.85 11.69 27.27
C VAL A 24 11.37 10.40 27.90
N VAL A 25 11.26 10.30 29.22
CA VAL A 25 11.80 9.18 30.01
C VAL A 25 10.87 7.98 29.96
N TYR A 26 9.56 8.23 30.02
CA TYR A 26 8.54 7.17 30.01
C TYR A 26 7.27 7.67 29.34
N LEU A 27 6.74 6.85 28.44
CA LEU A 27 5.48 7.09 27.76
C LEU A 27 4.66 5.81 27.86
N LYS A 28 3.57 5.84 28.64
CA LYS A 28 2.72 4.64 28.80
C LYS A 28 1.26 4.98 28.92
N LEU A 29 0.45 4.10 28.33
CA LEU A 29 -0.99 4.15 28.39
C LEU A 29 -1.51 3.16 29.45
N ALA A 30 -2.50 3.57 30.23
CA ALA A 30 -3.32 2.68 31.04
C ALA A 30 -4.80 3.08 30.90
N GLY A 31 -5.59 2.26 30.20
CA GLY A 31 -6.93 2.63 29.76
C GLY A 31 -6.91 3.91 28.93
N ARG A 32 -7.78 4.87 29.27
CA ARG A 32 -7.93 6.14 28.55
C ARG A 32 -6.97 7.24 28.99
N LEU A 33 -5.89 6.87 29.67
CA LEU A 33 -4.94 7.80 30.26
C LEU A 33 -3.55 7.56 29.69
N LEU A 34 -2.88 8.64 29.29
CA LEU A 34 -1.51 8.65 28.81
C LEU A 34 -0.63 9.34 29.84
N LEU A 35 0.32 8.60 30.42
CA LEU A 35 1.32 9.13 31.33
C LEU A 35 2.60 9.46 30.56
N VAL A 36 3.11 10.66 30.79
CA VAL A 36 4.38 11.15 30.28
C VAL A 36 5.26 11.50 31.46
N VAL A 37 6.45 10.91 31.54
CA VAL A 37 7.47 11.28 32.51
C VAL A 37 8.62 11.92 31.75
N SER A 38 8.96 13.12 32.16
CA SER A 38 10.10 13.89 31.69
C SER A 38 11.16 13.96 32.81
N PRO A 39 12.39 14.43 32.53
CA PRO A 39 13.47 14.45 33.51
C PRO A 39 13.14 15.21 34.81
N SER A 40 12.31 16.25 34.74
CA SER A 40 11.95 17.10 35.90
C SER A 40 10.48 17.04 36.31
N HIS A 41 9.61 16.39 35.54
CA HIS A 41 8.16 16.46 35.79
C HIS A 41 7.38 15.29 35.19
N LEU A 42 6.11 15.19 35.62
CA LEU A 42 5.17 14.17 35.17
C LEU A 42 3.91 14.87 34.65
N GLU A 43 3.37 14.41 33.52
CA GLU A 43 2.11 14.88 32.95
C GLU A 43 1.16 13.70 32.69
N LEU A 44 -0.11 13.86 33.09
CA LEU A 44 -1.17 12.91 32.82
C LEU A 44 -2.15 13.51 31.82
N TRP A 45 -2.39 12.80 30.72
CA TRP A 45 -3.24 13.24 29.62
C TRP A 45 -4.41 12.27 29.39
N GLY A 46 -5.52 12.79 28.90
CA GLY A 46 -6.56 11.95 28.29
C GLY A 46 -6.10 11.48 26.91
N SER A 47 -6.25 10.18 26.62
CA SER A 47 -5.89 9.59 25.33
C SER A 47 -7.09 9.37 24.40
N SER A 48 -8.31 9.55 24.91
CA SER A 48 -9.58 9.32 24.21
C SER A 48 -9.91 10.43 23.20
N GLN A 49 -11.18 10.62 22.85
CA GLN A 49 -11.62 11.66 21.90
C GLN A 49 -11.06 13.05 22.21
N GLN A 50 -10.90 13.38 23.50
CA GLN A 50 -10.44 14.69 23.98
C GLN A 50 -9.04 14.55 24.61
N ARG A 51 -8.03 15.08 23.91
CA ARG A 51 -6.61 14.97 24.27
C ARG A 51 -6.15 16.13 25.15
N VAL A 52 -6.67 16.14 26.36
CA VAL A 52 -6.47 17.22 27.33
C VAL A 52 -5.57 16.78 28.47
N ARG A 53 -4.74 17.69 28.98
CA ARG A 53 -3.94 17.43 30.18
C ARG A 53 -4.84 17.42 31.42
N LEU A 54 -4.86 16.30 32.13
CA LEU A 54 -5.68 16.05 33.30
C LEU A 54 -4.97 16.42 34.60
N GLY A 55 -3.65 16.28 34.64
CA GLY A 55 -2.85 16.54 35.83
C GLY A 55 -1.38 16.70 35.49
N LYS A 56 -0.62 17.32 36.40
CA LYS A 56 0.83 17.41 36.31
C LYS A 56 1.48 17.46 37.70
N TYR A 57 2.74 17.08 37.78
CA TYR A 57 3.60 17.26 38.94
C TYR A 57 4.97 17.78 38.49
N MET A 58 5.35 18.98 38.94
CA MET A 58 6.67 19.54 38.70
C MET A 58 7.53 19.29 39.94
N ARG A 59 8.70 18.67 39.78
CA ARG A 59 9.68 18.62 40.87
C ARG A 59 10.29 20.00 41.05
N ASP A 60 10.56 20.38 42.28
CA ASP A 60 11.29 21.61 42.56
C ASP A 60 12.78 21.46 42.23
N ASP A 61 13.45 22.58 41.96
CA ASP A 61 14.85 22.58 41.54
C ASP A 61 15.79 22.02 42.62
N LYS A 62 15.39 22.03 43.89
CA LYS A 62 16.19 21.43 44.97
C LYS A 62 16.15 19.91 44.87
N SER A 63 14.97 19.31 44.75
CA SER A 63 14.78 17.87 44.52
C SER A 63 15.53 17.40 43.28
N VAL A 64 15.44 18.12 42.16
CA VAL A 64 16.16 17.73 40.92
C VAL A 64 17.68 17.78 41.10
N ARG A 65 18.21 18.79 41.80
CA ARG A 65 19.66 18.90 42.06
C ARG A 65 20.18 17.85 43.05
N GLU A 66 19.44 17.57 44.13
CA GLU A 66 19.88 16.69 45.21
C GLU A 66 19.62 15.21 44.88
N GLU A 67 18.43 14.90 44.40
CA GLU A 67 18.00 13.52 44.13
C GLU A 67 18.22 13.13 42.66
N GLY A 68 18.63 14.06 41.79
CA GLY A 68 18.89 13.82 40.37
C GLY A 68 17.63 13.83 39.50
N GLU A 69 17.81 13.72 38.18
CA GLU A 69 16.74 13.70 37.18
C GLU A 69 15.97 12.37 37.19
N ASN A 70 14.72 12.37 36.76
CA ASN A 70 13.95 11.14 36.54
C ASN A 70 14.64 10.31 35.43
N LEU A 71 15.02 9.06 35.71
CA LEU A 71 15.78 8.21 34.79
C LEU A 71 14.97 7.02 34.25
N GLN A 72 14.16 6.39 35.11
CA GLN A 72 13.27 5.28 34.75
C GLN A 72 11.94 5.46 35.46
N ALA A 73 10.86 4.95 34.89
CA ALA A 73 9.56 4.98 35.53
C ALA A 73 8.72 3.74 35.21
N VAL A 74 7.73 3.48 36.05
CA VAL A 74 6.74 2.44 35.83
C VAL A 74 5.40 2.79 36.45
N TRP A 75 4.33 2.42 35.75
CA TRP A 75 2.96 2.64 36.21
C TRP A 75 2.34 1.34 36.76
N SER A 76 1.67 1.44 37.90
CA SER A 76 0.97 0.31 38.51
C SER A 76 -0.14 -0.23 37.61
N PRO A 77 -0.48 -1.53 37.71
CA PRO A 77 -1.49 -2.14 36.82
C PRO A 77 -2.89 -1.51 36.98
N ASP A 78 -3.20 -0.99 38.16
CA ASP A 78 -4.46 -0.31 38.46
C ASP A 78 -4.42 1.20 38.16
N ALA A 79 -3.33 1.69 37.55
CA ALA A 79 -3.11 3.07 37.18
C ALA A 79 -3.10 4.10 38.34
N LYS A 80 -2.95 3.66 39.60
CA LYS A 80 -3.00 4.55 40.78
C LYS A 80 -1.64 5.05 41.28
N LEU A 81 -0.57 4.30 41.04
CA LEU A 81 0.76 4.60 41.57
C LEU A 81 1.79 4.68 40.44
N ILE A 82 2.65 5.69 40.47
CA ILE A 82 3.77 5.84 39.54
C ILE A 82 5.05 5.71 40.35
N ALA A 83 5.91 4.78 40.00
CA ALA A 83 7.26 4.71 40.56
C ALA A 83 8.24 5.34 39.57
N VAL A 84 9.17 6.13 40.08
CA VAL A 84 10.25 6.77 39.32
C VAL A 84 11.56 6.50 40.04
N LEU A 85 12.56 6.04 39.31
CA LEU A 85 13.94 5.95 39.79
C LEU A 85 14.74 7.08 39.17
N THR A 86 15.45 7.84 40.00
CA THR A 86 16.24 8.99 39.57
C THR A 86 17.69 8.64 39.23
N SER A 87 18.41 9.56 38.58
CA SER A 87 19.83 9.41 38.25
C SER A 87 20.74 9.30 39.48
N SER A 88 20.32 9.84 40.64
CA SER A 88 21.04 9.69 41.92
C SER A 88 20.49 8.53 42.76
N PHE A 89 19.76 7.59 42.14
CA PHE A 89 19.25 6.38 42.75
C PHE A 89 18.23 6.59 43.88
N PHE A 90 17.38 7.61 43.76
CA PHE A 90 16.20 7.78 44.60
C PHE A 90 14.98 7.12 43.95
N LEU A 91 14.23 6.34 44.72
CA LEU A 91 12.93 5.82 44.35
C LEU A 91 11.84 6.76 44.84
N HIS A 92 11.14 7.39 43.90
CA HIS A 92 9.95 8.18 44.17
C HIS A 92 8.71 7.36 43.84
N ILE A 93 7.73 7.32 44.75
CA ILE A 93 6.41 6.76 44.48
C ILE A 93 5.39 7.88 44.55
N TYR A 94 4.68 8.12 43.44
CA TYR A 94 3.60 9.09 43.34
C TYR A 94 2.25 8.39 43.34
N LYS A 95 1.25 9.07 43.87
CA LYS A 95 -0.17 8.67 43.82
C LYS A 95 -0.93 9.57 42.87
N ILE A 96 -1.77 8.95 42.05
CA ILE A 96 -2.76 9.64 41.22
C ILE A 96 -4.10 9.63 41.96
N LYS A 97 -4.70 10.80 42.14
CA LYS A 97 -6.04 10.97 42.70
C LYS A 97 -6.90 11.80 41.75
N PHE A 98 -7.94 11.19 41.19
CA PHE A 98 -8.94 11.90 40.40
C PHE A 98 -9.82 12.76 41.29
N THR A 99 -10.18 13.94 40.80
CA THR A 99 -11.08 14.89 41.44
C THR A 99 -12.49 14.70 40.88
N ASP A 100 -13.51 15.24 41.57
CA ASP A 100 -14.88 15.21 41.06
C ASP A 100 -15.13 16.28 39.97
N LYS A 101 -14.13 17.13 39.68
CA LYS A 101 -14.23 18.17 38.64
C LYS A 101 -14.05 17.54 37.27
N ARG A 102 -15.13 17.48 36.50
CA ARG A 102 -15.12 17.03 35.10
C ARG A 102 -14.54 18.08 34.17
N VAL A 103 -13.82 17.62 33.15
CA VAL A 103 -13.28 18.47 32.09
C VAL A 103 -14.40 18.84 31.12
N LYS A 104 -14.50 20.10 30.68
CA LYS A 104 -15.45 20.54 29.66
C LYS A 104 -14.70 21.15 28.49
N PRO A 105 -14.25 20.35 27.51
CA PRO A 105 -13.61 20.90 26.32
C PRO A 105 -14.71 21.30 25.34
N GLY A 106 -15.22 22.52 25.50
CA GLY A 106 -16.24 23.12 24.62
C GLY A 106 -17.67 23.08 25.16
N GLU A 107 -18.57 23.81 24.49
CA GLU A 107 -19.91 24.15 24.99
C GLU A 107 -20.95 23.03 24.93
N ARG A 108 -20.68 21.88 24.27
CA ARG A 108 -21.76 20.92 23.93
C ARG A 108 -21.48 19.43 24.20
N GLN A 109 -20.39 19.06 24.88
CA GLN A 109 -20.09 17.64 25.14
C GLN A 109 -19.83 17.35 26.62
N PRO A 110 -20.57 16.40 27.25
CA PRO A 110 -20.20 15.87 28.55
C PRO A 110 -18.91 15.04 28.40
N SER A 111 -17.83 15.41 29.11
CA SER A 111 -16.63 14.59 29.18
C SER A 111 -16.71 13.66 30.39
N GLU A 112 -16.40 12.38 30.21
CA GLU A 112 -16.20 11.46 31.33
C GLU A 112 -14.91 11.75 32.11
N LEU A 113 -13.98 12.50 31.50
CA LEU A 113 -12.66 12.76 32.07
C LEU A 113 -12.73 13.72 33.26
N CYS A 114 -12.02 13.36 34.32
CA CYS A 114 -11.84 14.19 35.50
C CYS A 114 -10.40 14.69 35.62
N PHE A 115 -10.22 15.90 36.18
CA PHE A 115 -8.88 16.36 36.54
C PHE A 115 -8.26 15.43 37.60
N ALA A 116 -6.94 15.28 37.54
CA ALA A 116 -6.17 14.43 38.43
C ALA A 116 -5.10 15.25 39.17
N THR A 117 -4.92 14.94 40.46
CA THR A 117 -3.80 15.41 41.26
C THR A 117 -2.77 14.29 41.36
N ILE A 118 -1.50 14.62 41.11
CA ILE A 118 -0.37 13.72 41.33
C ILE A 118 0.35 14.21 42.58
N SER A 119 0.60 13.33 43.55
CA SER A 119 1.27 13.67 44.81
C SER A 119 2.35 12.66 45.15
N LEU A 120 3.52 13.13 45.58
CA LEU A 120 4.61 12.28 46.09
C LEU A 120 4.17 11.60 47.41
N LEU A 121 4.33 10.28 47.49
CA LEU A 121 4.07 9.47 48.69
C LEU A 121 5.36 9.07 49.41
N LEU A 122 6.40 8.75 48.65
CA LEU A 122 7.66 8.20 49.14
C LEU A 122 8.81 8.79 48.32
N SER A 123 9.90 9.19 48.97
CA SER A 123 11.21 9.42 48.38
C SER A 123 12.23 8.70 49.27
N GLU A 124 12.87 7.66 48.75
CA GLU A 124 13.86 6.86 49.49
C GLU A 124 15.05 6.53 48.59
N GLN A 125 16.26 6.61 49.11
CA GLN A 125 17.45 6.22 48.35
C GLN A 125 17.56 4.69 48.32
N VAL A 126 17.73 4.11 47.13
CA VAL A 126 17.80 2.65 47.00
C VAL A 126 19.11 2.10 47.60
N PRO A 127 19.12 0.87 48.14
CA PRO A 127 20.27 0.36 48.91
C PRO A 127 21.57 0.14 48.12
N PHE A 128 21.51 0.14 46.79
CA PHE A 128 22.67 -0.03 45.91
C PHE A 128 23.19 1.30 45.33
N ALA A 129 22.68 2.45 45.81
CA ALA A 129 23.25 3.74 45.48
C ALA A 129 24.75 3.80 45.81
N GLY A 130 25.55 4.39 44.92
CA GLY A 130 27.00 4.53 45.08
C GLY A 130 27.85 3.32 44.66
N LYS A 131 27.24 2.27 44.09
CA LYS A 131 27.97 1.08 43.59
C LYS A 131 28.39 1.16 42.11
N ASP A 132 28.36 2.35 41.50
CA ASP A 132 28.62 2.57 40.05
C ASP A 132 27.86 1.59 39.13
N LEU A 133 26.63 1.24 39.51
CA LEU A 133 25.76 0.37 38.73
C LEU A 133 24.89 1.20 37.77
N SER A 134 24.49 0.61 36.65
CA SER A 134 23.38 1.11 35.83
C SER A 134 22.17 0.18 35.95
N VAL A 135 21.00 0.68 35.58
CA VAL A 135 19.72 -0.03 35.72
C VAL A 135 19.00 -0.19 34.39
N SER A 136 18.29 -1.29 34.21
CA SER A 136 17.36 -1.50 33.09
C SER A 136 16.03 -0.74 33.32
N ASN A 137 15.08 -0.93 32.41
CA ASN A 137 13.68 -0.57 32.68
C ASN A 137 13.07 -1.42 33.81
N PHE A 138 11.98 -0.91 34.38
CA PHE A 138 11.14 -1.65 35.31
C PHE A 138 10.17 -2.59 34.57
N VAL A 139 9.96 -3.78 35.12
CA VAL A 139 8.77 -4.61 34.90
C VAL A 139 7.98 -4.75 36.20
N ARG A 140 6.69 -5.07 36.11
CA ARG A 140 5.81 -5.02 37.28
C ARG A 140 4.68 -6.03 37.25
N ASP A 141 4.26 -6.44 38.45
CA ASP A 141 2.96 -7.03 38.72
C ASP A 141 2.16 -6.14 39.70
N SER A 142 1.09 -6.69 40.28
CA SER A 142 0.23 -5.95 41.23
C SER A 142 0.86 -5.69 42.60
N LYS A 143 2.00 -6.31 42.93
CA LYS A 143 2.63 -6.27 44.25
C LYS A 143 4.08 -5.78 44.21
N THR A 144 4.81 -6.11 43.14
CA THR A 144 6.25 -6.00 43.05
C THR A 144 6.65 -5.40 41.70
N MET A 145 7.72 -4.60 41.74
CA MET A 145 8.47 -4.07 40.63
C MET A 145 9.83 -4.77 40.58
N LEU A 146 10.34 -5.00 39.39
CA LEU A 146 11.61 -5.65 39.16
C LEU A 146 12.43 -4.82 38.17
N LEU A 147 13.72 -4.71 38.41
CA LEU A 147 14.69 -4.06 37.53
C LEU A 147 15.94 -4.93 37.41
N GLY A 148 16.68 -4.78 36.33
CA GLY A 148 17.98 -5.39 36.12
C GLY A 148 19.10 -4.42 36.45
N LEU A 149 20.22 -4.96 36.92
CA LEU A 149 21.43 -4.24 37.29
C LEU A 149 22.56 -4.55 36.29
N SER A 150 23.54 -3.64 36.21
CA SER A 150 24.69 -3.79 35.32
C SER A 150 25.66 -4.91 35.70
N ASP A 151 25.51 -5.50 36.89
CA ASP A 151 26.24 -6.68 37.34
C ASP A 151 25.58 -8.01 36.91
N GLY A 152 24.51 -7.94 36.11
CA GLY A 152 23.77 -9.12 35.63
C GLY A 152 22.74 -9.66 36.62
N SER A 153 22.50 -8.97 37.74
CA SER A 153 21.49 -9.36 38.73
C SER A 153 20.15 -8.64 38.54
N LEU A 154 19.08 -9.28 38.98
CA LEU A 154 17.75 -8.69 39.07
C LEU A 154 17.51 -8.18 40.49
N TYR A 155 16.80 -7.07 40.64
CA TYR A 155 16.50 -6.44 41.93
C TYR A 155 15.00 -6.21 42.09
N SER A 156 14.45 -6.63 43.22
CA SER A 156 13.02 -6.58 43.52
C SER A 156 12.67 -5.46 44.49
N ILE A 157 11.59 -4.74 44.21
CA ILE A 157 11.09 -3.61 45.01
C ILE A 157 9.57 -3.70 45.12
N SER A 158 9.00 -3.56 46.32
CA SER A 158 7.54 -3.52 46.48
C SER A 158 6.95 -2.15 46.14
N TRP A 159 5.67 -2.09 45.77
CA TRP A 159 4.95 -0.81 45.58
C TRP A 159 4.81 0.03 46.88
N LYS A 160 5.26 -0.50 48.03
CA LYS A 160 5.34 0.23 49.30
C LYS A 160 6.74 0.79 49.60
N GLY A 161 7.72 0.54 48.73
CA GLY A 161 9.12 0.94 48.94
C GLY A 161 9.95 -0.06 49.75
N GLU A 162 9.49 -1.30 49.92
CA GLU A 162 10.29 -2.34 50.58
C GLU A 162 11.26 -2.97 49.57
N PHE A 163 12.54 -3.05 49.91
CA PHE A 163 13.59 -3.56 49.03
C PHE A 163 13.84 -5.07 49.26
N GLY A 164 13.61 -5.90 48.23
CA GLY A 164 13.62 -7.36 48.30
C GLY A 164 14.97 -8.04 48.06
N GLY A 165 16.00 -7.29 47.63
CA GLY A 165 17.36 -7.79 47.38
C GLY A 165 17.67 -8.09 45.90
N ALA A 166 18.97 -8.31 45.61
CA ALA A 166 19.49 -8.67 44.30
C ALA A 166 19.66 -10.19 44.16
N PHE A 167 19.40 -10.74 42.96
CA PHE A 167 19.53 -12.17 42.68
C PHE A 167 19.99 -12.41 41.23
N SER A 168 20.87 -13.39 41.03
CA SER A 168 21.39 -13.76 39.71
C SER A 168 20.53 -14.83 39.03
N ILE A 169 20.29 -14.69 37.73
CA ILE A 169 19.65 -15.74 36.93
C ILE A 169 20.69 -16.85 36.73
N GLY A 170 20.42 -18.05 37.24
CA GLY A 170 21.36 -19.17 37.15
C GLY A 170 21.64 -19.55 35.69
N SER A 171 22.89 -19.42 35.25
CA SER A 171 23.37 -20.00 33.99
C SER A 171 23.78 -21.45 34.24
N HIS A 172 22.85 -22.40 34.14
CA HIS A 172 23.27 -23.79 34.00
C HIS A 172 23.79 -23.99 32.56
N PRO A 173 25.05 -24.43 32.37
CA PRO A 173 25.42 -25.04 31.10
C PRO A 173 24.61 -26.33 31.03
N SER A 174 23.74 -26.46 30.02
CA SER A 174 23.02 -27.72 29.81
C SER A 174 24.05 -28.83 29.67
N ASP A 175 23.98 -29.77 30.59
CA ASP A 175 24.73 -31.02 30.57
C ASP A 175 24.59 -31.69 29.21
N SER A 176 25.72 -32.24 28.78
CA SER A 176 25.89 -33.16 27.67
C SER A 176 24.88 -34.31 27.71
N ASN A 177 24.04 -34.40 26.67
CA ASN A 177 23.51 -35.61 26.01
C ASN A 177 22.10 -35.34 25.48
N ASP A 178 21.96 -35.03 24.19
CA ASP A 178 21.13 -35.80 23.25
C ASP A 178 20.99 -35.10 21.87
N ASP A 179 21.20 -35.93 20.85
CA ASP A 179 20.80 -35.89 19.45
C ASP A 179 21.09 -34.69 18.53
N ARG A 180 22.17 -34.88 17.77
CA ARG A 180 22.50 -34.21 16.51
C ARG A 180 21.40 -34.48 15.45
N LEU A 181 20.48 -33.54 15.28
CA LEU A 181 19.87 -33.25 13.99
C LEU A 181 20.42 -31.91 13.49
N LEU A 182 21.56 -32.00 12.80
CA LEU A 182 22.13 -30.88 12.04
C LEU A 182 21.25 -30.60 10.83
N SER A 183 20.50 -29.52 10.90
CA SER A 183 19.88 -28.88 9.74
C SER A 183 20.98 -28.36 8.82
N TYR A 184 21.06 -28.95 7.63
CA TYR A 184 21.92 -28.53 6.53
C TYR A 184 21.66 -27.07 6.16
N THR A 185 22.68 -26.23 6.25
CA THR A 185 22.78 -25.01 5.44
C THR A 185 23.87 -25.25 4.39
N LEU A 186 23.44 -25.29 3.13
CA LEU A 186 24.24 -25.58 1.95
C LEU A 186 24.80 -24.27 1.36
N GLY A 187 26.12 -24.22 1.18
CA GLY A 187 26.84 -23.39 0.19
C GLY A 187 27.15 -21.95 0.62
N ASN A 188 28.34 -21.36 0.42
CA ASN A 188 29.52 -21.75 -0.35
C ASN A 188 30.78 -21.10 0.23
N GLY A 189 31.88 -21.83 0.22
CA GLY A 189 33.16 -21.39 0.75
C GLY A 189 33.93 -20.42 -0.15
N LEU A 190 34.80 -19.65 0.49
CA LEU A 190 36.11 -19.27 -0.03
C LEU A 190 37.13 -19.40 1.11
N VAL A 191 38.32 -19.85 0.70
CA VAL A 191 39.32 -20.57 1.48
C VAL A 191 40.48 -19.65 1.88
N SER A 192 40.99 -19.89 3.09
CA SER A 192 42.38 -19.75 3.56
C SER A 192 43.03 -18.36 3.68
N GLY A 193 43.52 -18.07 4.89
CA GLY A 193 44.87 -17.54 5.03
C GLY A 193 45.19 -16.85 6.35
N VAL A 194 46.11 -17.47 7.11
CA VAL A 194 46.97 -16.89 8.16
C VAL A 194 46.45 -16.94 9.60
N ALA A 195 46.82 -18.05 10.25
CA ALA A 195 47.01 -18.13 11.69
C ALA A 195 48.23 -17.27 12.11
N SER A 196 48.07 -16.48 13.17
CA SER A 196 49.19 -15.98 13.98
C SER A 196 48.87 -16.23 15.45
N PRO A 197 49.80 -16.83 16.23
CA PRO A 197 49.58 -17.14 17.64
C PRO A 197 50.16 -16.02 18.50
N THR A 198 49.34 -15.38 19.34
CA THR A 198 49.87 -14.53 20.41
C THR A 198 49.01 -14.55 21.66
N LEU A 199 49.63 -15.12 22.70
CA LEU A 199 49.71 -14.64 24.07
C LEU A 199 48.51 -14.90 25.00
N ALA A 200 48.74 -15.86 25.88
CA ALA A 200 48.10 -15.99 27.18
C ALA A 200 48.48 -14.80 28.08
N SER A 201 47.46 -14.19 28.67
CA SER A 201 47.47 -13.36 29.89
C SER A 201 46.03 -13.39 30.42
N ASP A 202 45.78 -14.16 31.48
CA ASP A 202 45.64 -13.69 32.88
C ASP A 202 44.22 -13.16 33.20
N ASP A 203 43.65 -13.74 34.26
CA ASP A 203 42.41 -13.42 34.99
C ASP A 203 41.05 -13.41 34.25
N LYS A 204 40.40 -14.59 34.22
CA LYS A 204 38.96 -14.76 33.99
C LYS A 204 38.14 -14.25 35.19
N PHE A 205 37.97 -12.94 35.33
CA PHE A 205 36.74 -12.39 35.92
C PHE A 205 35.67 -12.39 34.83
N SER A 206 34.90 -13.48 34.73
CA SER A 206 33.68 -13.53 33.93
C SER A 206 32.65 -12.58 34.55
N THR A 207 32.70 -11.31 34.20
CA THR A 207 31.65 -10.34 34.54
C THR A 207 30.39 -10.73 33.79
N ASN A 208 29.30 -11.00 34.52
CA ASN A 208 28.00 -11.25 33.89
C ASN A 208 27.63 -10.01 33.06
N PRO A 209 27.09 -10.19 31.84
CA PRO A 209 26.72 -9.06 31.00
C PRO A 209 25.60 -8.25 31.69
N ALA A 210 25.66 -6.93 31.53
CA ALA A 210 24.70 -6.01 32.13
C ALA A 210 23.29 -6.27 31.60
N ILE A 211 22.27 -6.26 32.47
CA ILE A 211 20.87 -6.35 32.02
C ILE A 211 20.44 -4.98 31.49
N VAL A 212 20.02 -4.94 30.22
CA VAL A 212 19.66 -3.70 29.51
C VAL A 212 18.14 -3.51 29.44
N GLN A 213 17.39 -4.58 29.16
CA GLN A 213 15.94 -4.53 29.09
C GLN A 213 15.29 -5.76 29.73
N LEU A 214 14.15 -5.53 30.38
CA LEU A 214 13.24 -6.56 30.86
C LEU A 214 11.87 -6.41 30.18
N GLU A 215 11.26 -7.52 29.78
CA GLU A 215 9.89 -7.57 29.26
C GLU A 215 9.14 -8.70 29.98
N LEU A 216 7.96 -8.41 30.54
CA LEU A 216 7.15 -9.38 31.27
C LEU A 216 5.85 -9.67 30.53
N CYS A 217 5.64 -10.94 30.17
CA CYS A 217 4.35 -11.43 29.70
C CYS A 217 3.60 -12.11 30.85
N THR A 218 2.65 -11.41 31.46
CA THR A 218 1.87 -11.95 32.59
C THR A 218 0.97 -13.12 32.20
N ARG A 219 0.48 -13.14 30.94
CA ARG A 219 -0.42 -14.19 30.43
C ARG A 219 0.29 -15.53 30.28
N SER A 220 1.46 -15.55 29.64
CA SER A 220 2.29 -16.77 29.49
C SER A 220 3.22 -17.02 30.67
N LYS A 221 3.32 -16.07 31.61
CA LYS A 221 4.20 -16.13 32.79
C LYS A 221 5.68 -16.28 32.39
N LEU A 222 6.06 -15.54 31.36
CA LEU A 222 7.43 -15.47 30.87
C LEU A 222 8.03 -14.10 31.16
N LEU A 223 9.29 -14.08 31.57
CA LEU A 223 10.13 -12.90 31.71
C LEU A 223 11.25 -13.00 30.69
N PHE A 224 11.44 -11.96 29.89
CA PHE A 224 12.52 -11.87 28.91
C PHE A 224 13.56 -10.91 29.45
N VAL A 225 14.81 -11.35 29.48
CA VAL A 225 15.95 -10.63 30.04
C VAL A 225 16.98 -10.42 28.95
N LEU A 226 17.12 -9.17 28.51
CA LEU A 226 18.08 -8.78 27.48
C LEU A 226 19.37 -8.29 28.13
N ASN A 227 20.47 -8.92 27.75
CA ASN A 227 21.81 -8.59 28.22
C ASN A 227 22.56 -7.68 27.23
N SER A 228 23.58 -6.98 27.72
CA SER A 228 24.36 -6.00 26.94
C SER A 228 25.16 -6.61 25.79
N ASP A 229 25.43 -7.91 25.86
CA ASP A 229 26.06 -8.71 24.79
C ASP A 229 25.08 -9.06 23.65
N GLY A 230 23.81 -8.70 23.77
CA GLY A 230 22.77 -8.99 22.78
C GLY A 230 22.13 -10.36 22.91
N GLN A 231 22.42 -11.11 24.00
CA GLN A 231 21.69 -12.35 24.32
C GLN A 231 20.37 -12.02 25.02
N LEU A 232 19.28 -12.62 24.52
CA LEU A 232 17.97 -12.58 25.17
C LEU A 232 17.72 -13.91 25.88
N VAL A 233 17.55 -13.86 27.20
CA VAL A 233 17.23 -15.03 28.03
C VAL A 233 15.72 -15.05 28.29
N VAL A 234 15.07 -16.16 27.95
CA VAL A 234 13.66 -16.41 28.25
C VAL A 234 13.57 -17.17 29.57
N CYS A 235 12.85 -16.61 30.53
CA CYS A 235 12.71 -17.14 31.88
C CYS A 235 11.25 -17.46 32.21
N SER A 236 11.01 -18.52 32.95
CA SER A 236 9.68 -18.84 33.51
C SER A 236 9.46 -18.12 34.84
N VAL A 237 8.22 -17.67 35.08
CA VAL A 237 7.82 -16.95 36.29
C VAL A 237 6.75 -17.73 37.05
N ASN A 238 6.83 -17.70 38.38
CA ASN A 238 5.89 -18.38 39.26
C ASN A 238 4.46 -17.83 39.11
N LYS A 239 3.47 -18.72 39.24
CA LYS A 239 2.04 -18.38 39.27
C LYS A 239 1.68 -17.33 40.33
N LYS A 240 2.45 -17.23 41.43
CA LYS A 240 2.24 -16.26 42.51
C LYS A 240 2.82 -14.86 42.24
N GLY A 241 3.45 -14.65 41.08
CA GLY A 241 4.02 -13.36 40.66
C GLY A 241 5.51 -13.21 40.94
N LEU A 242 6.03 -12.01 40.70
CA LEU A 242 7.45 -11.65 40.72
C LEU A 242 8.06 -11.60 42.13
N LYS A 243 7.24 -11.61 43.18
CA LYS A 243 7.72 -11.56 44.57
C LYS A 243 8.67 -12.71 44.92
N TYR A 244 8.53 -13.87 44.28
CA TYR A 244 9.32 -15.07 44.53
C TYR A 244 10.48 -15.16 43.54
N THR A 245 11.44 -14.27 43.68
CA THR A 245 12.53 -14.04 42.72
C THR A 245 13.41 -15.27 42.50
N GLU A 246 13.63 -16.06 43.54
CA GLU A 246 14.34 -17.35 43.54
C GLU A 246 13.68 -18.44 42.68
N SER A 247 12.42 -18.23 42.27
CA SER A 247 11.69 -19.17 41.43
C SER A 247 11.73 -18.85 39.94
N ILE A 248 12.38 -17.74 39.55
CA ILE A 248 12.61 -17.38 38.15
C ILE A 248 13.71 -18.29 37.58
N ARG A 249 13.39 -19.08 36.55
CA ARG A 249 14.33 -20.02 35.93
C ARG A 249 14.56 -19.66 34.47
N ALA A 250 15.81 -19.69 34.02
CA ALA A 250 16.14 -19.56 32.61
C ALA A 250 15.76 -20.84 31.87
N GLU A 251 14.98 -20.70 30.79
CA GLU A 251 14.49 -21.81 29.96
C GLU A 251 15.27 -21.90 28.65
N LYS A 252 15.47 -20.76 27.97
CA LYS A 252 16.12 -20.72 26.65
C LYS A 252 16.86 -19.39 26.43
N LYS A 253 17.92 -19.42 25.62
CA LYS A 253 18.61 -18.23 25.11
C LYS A 253 18.33 -18.05 23.62
N VAL A 254 18.13 -16.81 23.19
CA VAL A 254 17.82 -16.43 21.81
C VAL A 254 18.62 -15.18 21.43
N GLY A 255 19.06 -15.12 20.18
CA GLY A 255 19.79 -13.97 19.63
C GLY A 255 21.28 -13.91 19.98
N GLY A 256 21.97 -12.99 19.31
CA GLY A 256 23.34 -12.57 19.61
C GLY A 256 23.62 -11.11 19.21
N ASP A 257 22.57 -10.39 18.81
CA ASP A 257 22.63 -8.99 18.35
C ASP A 257 21.36 -8.21 18.77
N ALA A 258 20.62 -8.71 19.76
CA ALA A 258 19.36 -8.12 20.19
C ALA A 258 19.61 -6.79 20.94
N VAL A 259 18.72 -5.82 20.72
CA VAL A 259 18.74 -4.50 21.37
C VAL A 259 17.43 -4.16 22.07
N CYS A 260 16.33 -4.75 21.61
CA CYS A 260 15.06 -4.67 22.32
C CYS A 260 14.19 -5.88 22.05
N ALA A 261 13.21 -6.15 22.91
CA ALA A 261 12.22 -7.20 22.70
C ALA A 261 10.82 -6.76 23.13
N SER A 262 9.78 -7.29 22.47
CA SER A 262 8.39 -7.12 22.89
C SER A 262 7.52 -8.32 22.49
N VAL A 263 6.54 -8.65 23.33
CA VAL A 263 5.77 -9.90 23.22
C VAL A 263 4.32 -9.66 22.80
N ALA A 264 3.92 -10.32 21.72
CA ALA A 264 2.53 -10.49 21.36
C ALA A 264 1.91 -11.69 22.10
N SER A 265 1.41 -11.46 23.31
CA SER A 265 0.87 -12.53 24.16
C SER A 265 -0.33 -13.30 23.59
N GLU A 266 -1.16 -12.71 22.73
CA GLU A 266 -2.32 -13.42 22.17
C GLU A 266 -1.91 -14.36 21.04
N GLN A 267 -1.00 -13.90 20.17
CA GLN A 267 -0.48 -14.68 19.05
C GLN A 267 0.70 -15.59 19.44
N GLN A 268 1.19 -15.49 20.68
CA GLN A 268 2.41 -16.18 21.13
C GLN A 268 3.63 -15.86 20.26
N ILE A 269 3.78 -14.59 19.85
CA ILE A 269 4.94 -14.15 19.05
C ILE A 269 5.85 -13.26 19.90
N LEU A 270 7.15 -13.49 19.81
CA LEU A 270 8.18 -12.61 20.37
C LEU A 270 8.84 -11.84 19.23
N ALA A 271 8.77 -10.50 19.27
CA ALA A 271 9.52 -9.64 18.36
C ALA A 271 10.84 -9.20 19.02
N VAL A 272 11.95 -9.38 18.32
CA VAL A 272 13.30 -9.02 18.76
C VAL A 272 13.92 -8.04 17.77
N GLY A 273 14.21 -6.83 18.22
CA GLY A 273 14.92 -5.83 17.44
C GLY A 273 16.42 -6.04 17.53
N THR A 274 17.13 -5.82 16.43
CA THR A 274 18.58 -6.08 16.31
C THR A 274 19.41 -4.80 16.13
N ARG A 275 20.72 -4.85 16.39
CA ARG A 275 21.63 -3.72 16.13
C ARG A 275 21.69 -3.37 14.64
N LYS A 276 21.42 -4.34 13.77
CA LYS A 276 21.30 -4.20 12.32
C LYS A 276 20.00 -3.52 11.85
N GLY A 277 19.16 -3.03 12.75
CA GLY A 277 17.93 -2.32 12.38
C GLY A 277 16.81 -3.23 11.84
N MET A 278 16.92 -4.55 12.04
CA MET A 278 15.91 -5.54 11.65
C MET A 278 15.12 -6.04 12.87
N VAL A 279 13.92 -6.57 12.63
CA VAL A 279 13.11 -7.23 13.67
C VAL A 279 12.90 -8.70 13.30
N GLU A 280 13.31 -9.59 14.20
CA GLU A 280 13.14 -11.03 14.12
C GLU A 280 11.89 -11.44 14.92
N LEU A 281 10.97 -12.16 14.30
CA LEU A 281 9.77 -12.68 14.93
C LEU A 281 9.96 -14.16 15.27
N TYR A 282 9.71 -14.55 16.51
CA TYR A 282 9.83 -15.92 16.99
C TYR A 282 8.49 -16.46 17.50
N ASP A 283 8.22 -17.74 17.24
CA ASP A 283 7.05 -18.44 17.75
C ASP A 283 7.30 -19.00 19.16
N LEU A 284 6.62 -18.43 20.16
CA LEU A 284 6.70 -18.89 21.55
C LEU A 284 5.94 -20.20 21.79
N SER A 285 5.02 -20.60 20.91
CA SER A 285 4.27 -21.85 21.06
C SER A 285 5.10 -23.07 20.68
N HIS A 286 5.94 -22.97 19.64
CA HIS A 286 6.81 -24.05 19.18
C HIS A 286 8.29 -23.71 19.35
N SER A 287 8.80 -24.02 20.54
CA SER A 287 10.25 -24.07 20.80
C SER A 287 11.00 -22.77 20.54
N ILE A 288 10.35 -21.59 20.45
CA ILE A 288 10.99 -20.31 20.10
C ILE A 288 11.77 -20.42 18.79
N SER A 289 11.09 -20.90 17.74
CA SER A 289 11.60 -20.97 16.37
C SER A 289 11.48 -19.61 15.68
N LEU A 290 12.43 -19.27 14.80
CA LEU A 290 12.39 -18.03 14.02
C LEU A 290 11.31 -18.16 12.94
N LEU A 291 10.30 -17.30 12.98
CA LEU A 291 9.24 -17.23 11.99
C LEU A 291 9.70 -16.47 10.75
N ARG A 292 10.22 -15.24 10.94
CA ARG A 292 10.64 -14.34 9.86
C ARG A 292 11.40 -13.12 10.38
N THR A 293 12.04 -12.41 9.45
CA THR A 293 12.69 -11.13 9.71
C THR A 293 12.04 -10.04 8.88
N VAL A 294 11.69 -8.90 9.49
CA VAL A 294 11.22 -7.70 8.79
C VAL A 294 12.29 -6.62 8.83
N SER A 295 12.45 -5.89 7.72
CA SER A 295 13.43 -4.81 7.62
C SER A 295 13.01 -3.80 6.56
N LEU A 296 13.57 -2.58 6.61
CA LEU A 296 13.40 -1.59 5.55
C LEU A 296 14.37 -1.78 4.37
N HIS A 297 15.15 -2.87 4.34
CA HIS A 297 16.17 -3.11 3.32
C HIS A 297 15.56 -3.22 1.91
N ASP A 298 14.38 -3.85 1.80
CA ASP A 298 13.64 -3.98 0.54
C ASP A 298 13.28 -2.62 -0.08
N TRP A 299 13.25 -1.56 0.71
CA TRP A 299 12.99 -0.17 0.27
C TRP A 299 14.25 0.69 0.21
N GLY A 300 15.44 0.07 0.21
CA GLY A 300 16.73 0.74 0.07
C GLY A 300 17.31 1.33 1.35
N TYR A 301 16.74 1.01 2.53
CA TYR A 301 17.22 1.51 3.81
C TYR A 301 17.98 0.45 4.60
N SER A 302 19.28 0.68 4.80
CA SER A 302 20.13 -0.12 5.70
C SER A 302 20.14 0.47 7.13
N ALA A 303 20.75 -0.30 8.05
CA ALA A 303 21.05 0.15 9.41
C ALA A 303 21.88 1.44 9.46
N ASP A 304 22.60 1.78 8.39
CA ASP A 304 23.39 3.03 8.31
C ASP A 304 22.48 4.26 8.27
N TYR A 305 21.25 4.12 7.77
CA TYR A 305 20.27 5.20 7.66
C TYR A 305 19.36 5.28 8.88
N THR A 306 18.86 4.14 9.33
CA THR A 306 17.85 4.07 10.41
C THR A 306 18.49 3.92 11.78
N GLY A 307 19.66 3.30 11.86
CA GLY A 307 20.28 2.88 13.11
C GLY A 307 19.71 1.56 13.65
N PRO A 308 20.13 1.15 14.85
CA PRO A 308 19.56 -0.02 15.52
C PRO A 308 18.08 0.20 15.85
N VAL A 309 17.33 -0.90 16.00
CA VAL A 309 15.96 -0.82 16.51
C VAL A 309 16.00 -0.26 17.95
N ASN A 310 15.12 0.67 18.28
CA ASN A 310 15.06 1.28 19.62
C ASN A 310 13.83 0.82 20.41
N ASN A 311 12.67 0.75 19.75
CA ASN A 311 11.42 0.34 20.38
C ASN A 311 10.58 -0.52 19.45
N ILE A 312 9.88 -1.48 20.05
CA ILE A 312 8.85 -2.28 19.40
C ILE A 312 7.58 -2.16 20.24
N ALA A 313 6.45 -1.85 19.61
CA ALA A 313 5.17 -1.73 20.29
C ALA A 313 4.07 -2.47 19.50
N TRP A 314 3.57 -3.56 20.07
CA TRP A 314 2.42 -4.29 19.53
C TRP A 314 1.13 -3.48 19.67
N THR A 315 0.25 -3.60 18.67
CA THR A 315 -1.12 -3.10 18.78
C THR A 315 -1.86 -3.83 19.90
N PRO A 316 -2.91 -3.23 20.50
CA PRO A 316 -3.64 -3.82 21.64
C PRO A 316 -4.26 -5.19 21.34
N ASP A 317 -4.52 -5.44 20.06
CA ASP A 317 -5.17 -6.63 19.53
C ASP A 317 -4.14 -7.62 18.95
N ASN A 318 -2.84 -7.29 19.02
CA ASN A 318 -1.71 -8.05 18.55
C ASN A 318 -1.65 -8.34 17.03
N SER A 319 -2.46 -7.70 16.15
CA SER A 319 -2.34 -7.95 14.69
C SER A 319 -1.24 -7.17 13.97
N ALA A 320 -0.65 -6.17 14.60
CA ALA A 320 0.42 -5.38 14.01
C ALA A 320 1.39 -4.88 15.09
N PHE A 321 2.54 -4.38 14.66
CA PHE A 321 3.53 -3.79 15.57
C PHE A 321 4.23 -2.61 14.93
N ALA A 322 4.51 -1.60 15.76
CA ALA A 322 5.31 -0.44 15.40
C ALA A 322 6.77 -0.71 15.75
N VAL A 323 7.68 -0.26 14.90
CA VAL A 323 9.13 -0.35 15.04
C VAL A 323 9.69 1.07 14.89
N GLY A 324 10.36 1.56 15.91
CA GLY A 324 11.10 2.82 15.85
C GLY A 324 12.59 2.55 15.88
N TRP A 325 13.34 3.27 15.06
CA TRP A 325 14.79 3.17 15.05
C TRP A 325 15.45 4.35 15.74
N LYS A 326 16.65 4.11 16.27
CA LYS A 326 17.35 5.07 17.12
C LYS A 326 17.82 6.32 16.38
N SER A 327 18.16 6.20 15.10
CA SER A 327 18.71 7.34 14.34
C SER A 327 17.68 8.00 13.45
N ARG A 328 16.71 7.25 12.91
CA ARG A 328 15.69 7.80 12.02
C ARG A 328 14.43 6.95 11.89
N GLY A 329 13.29 7.60 12.08
CA GLY A 329 12.00 7.14 11.60
C GLY A 329 11.34 6.02 12.40
N LEU A 330 10.17 5.64 11.92
CA LEU A 330 9.29 4.62 12.46
C LEU A 330 8.50 3.96 11.33
N ALA A 331 8.19 2.68 11.48
CA ALA A 331 7.28 1.95 10.60
C ALA A 331 6.30 1.10 11.41
N VAL A 332 5.17 0.76 10.80
CA VAL A 332 4.21 -0.21 11.34
C VAL A 332 4.11 -1.38 10.37
N TRP A 333 4.11 -2.59 10.90
CA TRP A 333 4.11 -3.83 10.14
C TRP A 333 2.93 -4.71 10.55
N SER A 334 2.36 -5.44 9.60
CA SER A 334 1.52 -6.60 9.91
C SER A 334 2.40 -7.75 10.43
N VAL A 335 1.76 -8.74 11.04
CA VAL A 335 2.43 -9.97 11.50
C VAL A 335 3.01 -10.78 10.33
N SER A 336 2.38 -10.70 9.15
CA SER A 336 2.89 -11.30 7.90
C SER A 336 4.10 -10.59 7.31
N GLY A 337 4.42 -9.36 7.75
CA GLY A 337 5.55 -8.57 7.23
C GLY A 337 5.17 -7.52 6.17
N CYS A 338 3.88 -7.25 5.97
CA CYS A 338 3.42 -6.14 5.16
C CYS A 338 3.71 -4.80 5.86
N ARG A 339 4.26 -3.83 5.14
CA ARG A 339 4.53 -2.49 5.66
C ARG A 339 3.25 -1.64 5.61
N LEU A 340 2.66 -1.41 6.77
CA LEU A 340 1.39 -0.69 6.97
C LEU A 340 1.58 0.83 7.13
N MET A 341 2.77 1.28 7.49
CA MET A 341 3.12 2.69 7.62
C MET A 341 4.64 2.82 7.60
N SER A 342 5.16 3.91 7.05
CA SER A 342 6.55 4.34 7.25
C SER A 342 6.61 5.86 7.33
N THR A 343 7.29 6.42 8.34
CA THR A 343 7.64 7.85 8.33
C THR A 343 8.80 8.13 7.38
N VAL A 344 9.65 7.13 7.11
CA VAL A 344 10.77 7.27 6.18
C VAL A 344 10.25 7.32 4.74
N ARG A 345 10.58 8.40 4.03
CA ARG A 345 10.18 8.61 2.62
C ARG A 345 10.70 7.49 1.73
N GLN A 346 10.02 7.16 0.64
CA GLN A 346 10.59 6.26 -0.37
C GLN A 346 11.43 7.06 -1.37
N ILE A 347 12.67 6.64 -1.60
CA ILE A 347 13.52 7.21 -2.64
C ILE A 347 13.47 6.28 -3.86
N GLY A 348 12.58 6.60 -4.79
CA GLY A 348 12.81 6.52 -6.24
C GLY A 348 13.26 5.20 -6.87
N LEU A 349 13.04 4.03 -6.25
CA LEU A 349 13.14 2.75 -6.93
C LEU A 349 11.71 2.24 -7.15
N THR A 350 11.33 2.21 -8.43
CA THR A 350 10.15 1.54 -9.05
C THR A 350 8.71 1.97 -8.73
N SER A 351 8.39 2.77 -7.71
CA SER A 351 6.99 3.21 -7.53
C SER A 351 6.65 4.44 -8.37
N THR A 352 5.74 4.31 -9.35
CA THR A 352 5.24 5.39 -10.23
C THR A 352 4.50 6.50 -9.48
N SER A 353 4.24 6.34 -8.18
CA SER A 353 3.45 7.23 -7.34
C SER A 353 4.25 8.26 -6.53
N SER A 354 5.58 8.17 -6.52
CA SER A 354 6.46 9.05 -5.73
C SER A 354 6.87 10.31 -6.53
N PRO A 355 6.70 11.53 -5.99
CA PRO A 355 7.21 12.73 -6.65
C PRO A 355 8.74 12.71 -6.77
N LYS A 356 9.30 13.11 -7.92
CA LYS A 356 10.75 13.33 -8.05
C LYS A 356 11.15 14.57 -7.25
N ILE A 357 11.98 14.40 -6.21
CA ILE A 357 12.40 15.49 -5.32
C ILE A 357 13.92 15.66 -5.33
N ASN A 358 14.37 16.91 -5.32
CA ASN A 358 15.78 17.30 -5.23
C ASN A 358 16.32 17.01 -3.81
N PRO A 359 17.43 16.26 -3.65
CA PRO A 359 17.89 15.77 -2.34
C PRO A 359 18.41 16.87 -1.38
N LYS A 360 18.51 18.13 -1.83
CA LYS A 360 19.18 19.21 -1.07
C LYS A 360 18.25 20.13 -0.28
N GLN A 361 16.92 20.03 -0.39
CA GLN A 361 16.06 21.13 0.12
C GLN A 361 15.02 20.82 1.20
N ASP A 362 14.55 19.59 1.43
CA ASP A 362 13.34 19.41 2.28
C ASP A 362 13.35 18.21 3.24
N CYS A 363 14.39 18.10 4.07
CA CYS A 363 14.37 17.17 5.23
C CYS A 363 13.40 17.59 6.34
N LYS A 364 12.83 18.81 6.29
CA LYS A 364 12.04 19.42 7.37
C LYS A 364 10.63 18.87 7.58
N TYR A 365 10.15 17.90 6.79
CA TYR A 365 8.76 17.43 6.87
C TYR A 365 8.60 15.94 7.20
N GLU A 366 9.70 15.25 7.47
CA GLU A 366 9.65 13.84 7.85
C GLU A 366 9.53 13.73 9.38
N PRO A 367 8.47 13.09 9.91
CA PRO A 367 8.35 12.85 11.35
C PRO A 367 9.48 11.95 11.86
N LEU A 368 9.98 12.24 13.06
CA LEU A 368 10.97 11.40 13.76
C LEU A 368 12.31 11.30 13.00
N MET A 369 12.71 12.39 12.33
CA MET A 369 13.94 12.44 11.52
C MET A 369 15.21 12.23 12.33
N SER A 370 15.22 12.60 13.61
CA SER A 370 16.35 12.37 14.51
C SER A 370 16.25 11.05 15.30
N GLY A 371 15.30 10.19 14.93
CA GLY A 371 15.09 8.89 15.57
C GLY A 371 13.90 8.88 16.51
N THR A 372 13.46 7.67 16.85
CA THR A 372 12.30 7.44 17.72
C THR A 372 12.78 7.07 19.12
N SER A 373 12.29 7.77 20.14
CA SER A 373 12.68 7.56 21.55
C SER A 373 11.73 6.62 22.31
N ALA A 374 10.42 6.82 22.14
CA ALA A 374 9.38 5.99 22.74
C ALA A 374 8.14 5.93 21.85
N ILE A 375 7.45 4.79 21.91
CA ILE A 375 6.26 4.48 21.12
C ILE A 375 5.20 3.85 22.02
N GLN A 376 3.94 4.25 21.87
CA GLN A 376 2.82 3.67 22.61
C GLN A 376 1.52 3.76 21.81
N TRP A 377 0.85 2.62 21.60
CA TRP A 377 -0.52 2.60 21.06
C TRP A 377 -1.55 3.07 22.09
N ASP A 378 -2.66 3.64 21.63
CA ASP A 378 -3.84 3.87 22.46
C ASP A 378 -4.61 2.57 22.77
N GLU A 379 -5.62 2.67 23.64
CA GLU A 379 -6.34 1.50 24.19
C GLU A 379 -7.01 0.68 23.08
N TYR A 380 -7.58 1.38 22.11
CA TYR A 380 -8.32 0.79 21.02
C TYR A 380 -7.51 0.72 19.74
N GLY A 381 -6.20 0.99 19.72
CA GLY A 381 -5.30 0.96 18.55
C GLY A 381 -5.61 1.96 17.42
N TYR A 382 -6.47 2.95 17.61
CA TYR A 382 -6.72 3.98 16.60
C TYR A 382 -5.61 5.01 16.51
N ARG A 383 -4.70 5.03 17.48
CA ARG A 383 -3.62 6.02 17.55
C ARG A 383 -2.31 5.42 18.00
N LEU A 384 -1.24 5.90 17.38
CA LEU A 384 0.14 5.64 17.80
C LEU A 384 0.78 6.93 18.29
N PHE A 385 1.16 6.97 19.56
CA PHE A 385 1.94 8.06 20.13
C PHE A 385 3.42 7.74 19.97
N ALA A 386 4.19 8.70 19.48
CA ALA A 386 5.64 8.59 19.30
C ALA A 386 6.35 9.88 19.77
N THR A 387 7.56 9.72 20.26
CA THR A 387 8.45 10.81 20.67
C THR A 387 9.78 10.70 19.93
N GLU A 388 10.40 11.84 19.67
CA GLU A 388 11.63 11.94 18.89
C GLU A 388 12.85 11.98 19.82
N GLU A 389 13.97 11.34 19.45
CA GLU A 389 15.19 11.28 20.28
C GLU A 389 15.76 12.66 20.61
N ALA A 390 15.72 13.62 19.66
CA ALA A 390 16.23 14.97 19.85
C ALA A 390 15.15 16.04 20.12
N SER A 391 13.86 15.66 20.26
CA SER A 391 12.74 16.60 20.54
C SER A 391 11.96 16.15 21.77
N TYR A 392 11.89 17.01 22.79
CA TYR A 392 11.32 16.69 24.10
C TYR A 392 10.06 17.49 24.45
N ASP A 393 9.70 18.45 23.61
CA ASP A 393 8.63 19.41 23.80
C ASP A 393 7.29 18.95 23.21
N ARG A 394 7.25 17.75 22.61
CA ARG A 394 6.06 17.26 21.91
C ARG A 394 5.97 15.75 21.80
N ILE A 395 4.75 15.27 21.66
CA ILE A 395 4.40 13.91 21.26
C ILE A 395 3.71 13.99 19.90
N LEU A 396 4.09 13.13 18.98
CA LEU A 396 3.40 12.95 17.71
C LEU A 396 2.36 11.85 17.86
N ALA A 397 1.14 12.10 17.40
CA ALA A 397 0.06 11.13 17.39
C ALA A 397 -0.38 10.85 15.95
N PHE A 398 -0.17 9.63 15.49
CA PHE A 398 -0.60 9.16 14.17
C PHE A 398 -1.96 8.47 14.29
N SER A 399 -2.90 8.80 13.41
CA SER A 399 -4.23 8.19 13.36
C SER A 399 -4.23 6.99 12.43
N PHE A 400 -4.90 5.92 12.84
CA PHE A 400 -4.99 4.67 12.09
C PHE A 400 -6.44 4.27 11.83
N GLY A 401 -6.70 3.81 10.61
CA GLY A 401 -7.91 3.11 10.24
C GLY A 401 -7.67 1.62 10.41
N LYS A 402 -8.69 0.90 10.86
CA LYS A 402 -8.65 -0.53 11.09
C LYS A 402 -9.57 -1.26 10.14
N CYS A 403 -9.21 -2.48 9.77
CA CYS A 403 -10.19 -3.41 9.23
C CYS A 403 -10.08 -4.76 9.94
N CYS A 404 -11.23 -5.28 10.38
CA CYS A 404 -11.39 -6.61 10.92
C CYS A 404 -11.91 -7.53 9.82
N LEU A 405 -11.03 -7.86 8.89
CA LEU A 405 -11.24 -9.03 8.04
C LEU A 405 -10.88 -10.20 8.94
N ASN A 406 -11.86 -11.01 9.33
CA ASN A 406 -11.63 -12.26 10.05
C ASN A 406 -11.15 -12.11 11.51
N ARG A 407 -11.76 -11.22 12.30
CA ARG A 407 -11.71 -11.36 13.78
C ARG A 407 -13.07 -11.81 14.24
N GLY A 408 -13.11 -13.05 14.72
CA GLY A 408 -14.24 -13.94 14.57
C GLY A 408 -15.62 -13.45 14.99
N VAL A 409 -15.79 -12.46 15.85
CA VAL A 409 -17.12 -12.05 16.33
C VAL A 409 -17.81 -10.98 15.45
N SER A 410 -17.15 -10.41 14.46
CA SER A 410 -17.75 -9.44 13.52
C SER A 410 -17.78 -9.98 12.10
N GLY A 411 -18.91 -9.76 11.42
CA GLY A 411 -19.25 -10.34 10.14
C GLY A 411 -18.43 -9.83 8.96
N LYS A 412 -18.68 -10.48 7.83
CA LYS A 412 -17.97 -10.27 6.57
C LYS A 412 -18.11 -8.83 6.08
N THR A 413 -17.00 -8.24 5.68
CA THR A 413 -16.95 -6.96 4.97
C THR A 413 -16.38 -7.10 3.56
N TYR A 414 -16.05 -8.29 3.05
CA TYR A 414 -15.46 -8.37 1.71
C TYR A 414 -16.40 -7.90 0.59
N VAL A 415 -17.73 -7.89 0.81
CA VAL A 415 -18.71 -7.27 -0.13
C VAL A 415 -18.41 -5.78 -0.32
N ARG A 416 -17.84 -5.12 0.69
CA ARG A 416 -17.43 -3.71 0.67
C ARG A 416 -16.09 -3.53 1.38
N GLN A 417 -15.02 -3.31 0.63
CA GLN A 417 -13.71 -3.13 1.24
C GLN A 417 -13.67 -1.81 2.02
N VAL A 418 -13.72 -1.93 3.35
CA VAL A 418 -13.82 -0.80 4.26
C VAL A 418 -12.74 -0.86 5.32
N MET A 419 -12.43 0.29 5.88
CA MET A 419 -11.66 0.42 7.11
C MET A 419 -12.32 1.47 7.98
N TYR A 420 -12.43 1.26 9.27
CA TYR A 420 -13.02 2.23 10.18
C TYR A 420 -11.94 2.88 11.03
N GLY A 421 -11.98 4.21 11.10
CA GLY A 421 -11.28 5.00 12.10
C GLY A 421 -12.11 5.10 13.38
N ASP A 422 -11.62 5.89 14.33
CA ASP A 422 -12.30 6.11 15.61
C ASP A 422 -13.61 6.90 15.46
N ASP A 423 -13.77 7.69 14.40
CA ASP A 423 -14.92 8.58 14.15
C ASP A 423 -15.54 8.49 12.73
N ARG A 424 -15.02 7.62 11.85
CA ARG A 424 -15.40 7.56 10.43
C ARG A 424 -15.15 6.19 9.81
N LEU A 425 -15.75 5.97 8.65
CA LEU A 425 -15.42 4.87 7.74
C LEU A 425 -14.63 5.39 6.53
N LEU A 426 -13.65 4.63 6.12
CA LEU A 426 -12.91 4.72 4.86
C LEU A 426 -13.44 3.58 3.99
N MET A 427 -14.11 3.89 2.89
CA MET A 427 -14.72 2.88 2.01
C MET A 427 -14.07 2.95 0.64
N VAL A 428 -13.60 1.83 0.14
CA VAL A 428 -13.14 1.73 -1.25
C VAL A 428 -14.36 1.70 -2.16
N GLN A 429 -14.34 2.55 -3.18
CA GLN A 429 -15.36 2.60 -4.23
C GLN A 429 -14.69 2.62 -5.59
N ALA A 430 -15.18 1.78 -6.50
CA ALA A 430 -14.84 1.87 -7.92
C ALA A 430 -15.64 3.01 -8.57
N GLU A 431 -14.96 3.85 -9.34
CA GLU A 431 -15.60 4.82 -10.23
C GLU A 431 -15.91 4.20 -11.60
N ASP A 432 -16.67 4.93 -12.43
CA ASP A 432 -16.98 4.53 -13.81
C ASP A 432 -15.72 4.39 -14.69
N THR A 433 -14.58 4.95 -14.26
CA THR A 433 -13.27 4.85 -14.90
C THR A 433 -12.43 3.68 -14.41
N ASP A 434 -13.00 2.80 -13.57
CA ASP A 434 -12.34 1.66 -12.91
C ASP A 434 -11.22 2.03 -11.95
N GLU A 435 -10.99 3.32 -11.72
CA GLU A 435 -10.10 3.78 -10.65
C GLU A 435 -10.75 3.53 -9.29
N LEU A 436 -9.99 2.93 -8.38
CA LEU A 436 -10.41 2.76 -7.00
C LEU A 436 -10.11 4.03 -6.20
N LYS A 437 -11.14 4.59 -5.55
CA LYS A 437 -11.01 5.73 -4.64
C LYS A 437 -11.43 5.37 -3.22
N LEU A 438 -10.83 6.07 -2.26
CA LEU A 438 -11.15 5.94 -0.84
C LEU A 438 -12.07 7.09 -0.41
N LEU A 439 -13.29 6.75 -0.02
CA LEU A 439 -14.29 7.69 0.47
C LEU A 439 -14.32 7.74 1.99
N HIS A 440 -14.32 8.94 2.55
CA HIS A 440 -14.45 9.17 3.99
C HIS A 440 -15.90 9.45 4.38
N LEU A 441 -16.56 8.48 5.01
CA LEU A 441 -17.90 8.63 5.59
C LEU A 441 -17.79 8.95 7.09
N LYS A 442 -18.09 10.19 7.47
CA LYS A 442 -18.12 10.60 8.89
C LYS A 442 -19.39 10.10 9.57
N LEU A 443 -19.26 9.55 10.77
CA LEU A 443 -20.42 9.17 11.57
C LEU A 443 -21.13 10.42 12.14
N PRO A 444 -22.45 10.34 12.41
CA PRO A 444 -23.18 11.44 13.02
C PRO A 444 -22.57 11.85 14.37
N VAL A 445 -22.37 13.16 14.57
CA VAL A 445 -21.80 13.70 15.81
C VAL A 445 -22.65 13.33 17.02
N SER A 446 -23.98 13.28 16.86
CA SER A 446 -24.93 12.89 17.91
C SER A 446 -24.63 11.49 18.44
N TYR A 447 -24.29 10.53 17.57
CA TYR A 447 -23.95 9.16 17.96
C TYR A 447 -22.53 9.07 18.53
N ILE A 448 -21.53 9.56 17.80
CA ILE A 448 -20.13 9.34 18.19
C ILE A 448 -19.75 10.08 19.48
N SER A 449 -20.46 11.14 19.85
CA SER A 449 -20.20 11.86 21.11
C SER A 449 -20.40 11.02 22.36
N GLN A 450 -21.26 9.99 22.32
CA GLN A 450 -21.56 9.10 23.44
C GLN A 450 -20.99 7.69 23.22
N ASN A 451 -20.88 7.27 21.97
CA ASN A 451 -20.53 5.89 21.62
C ASN A 451 -19.10 5.75 21.04
N TRP A 452 -18.22 6.73 21.25
CA TRP A 452 -16.84 6.66 20.77
C TRP A 452 -16.01 5.59 21.51
N PRO A 453 -15.09 4.88 20.84
CA PRO A 453 -14.88 4.87 19.39
C PRO A 453 -15.72 3.79 18.70
N VAL A 454 -15.75 3.82 17.37
CA VAL A 454 -16.24 2.69 16.58
C VAL A 454 -15.50 1.41 17.01
N GLN A 455 -16.21 0.31 17.22
CA GLN A 455 -15.66 -0.99 17.63
C GLN A 455 -15.94 -2.07 16.58
N HIS A 456 -17.15 -2.08 16.03
CA HIS A 456 -17.60 -3.09 15.10
C HIS A 456 -18.26 -2.46 13.88
N VAL A 457 -17.94 -2.99 12.71
CA VAL A 457 -18.59 -2.65 11.44
C VAL A 457 -18.91 -3.93 10.71
N ALA A 458 -20.12 -4.04 10.17
CA ALA A 458 -20.54 -5.16 9.35
C ALA A 458 -21.34 -4.66 8.14
N ALA A 459 -21.12 -5.26 6.97
CA ALA A 459 -21.87 -4.96 5.76
C ALA A 459 -22.96 -6.01 5.54
N SER A 460 -24.12 -5.59 5.02
CA SER A 460 -25.14 -6.53 4.56
C SER A 460 -24.62 -7.33 3.37
N GLU A 461 -25.17 -8.52 3.16
CA GLU A 461 -24.79 -9.42 2.07
C GLU A 461 -24.93 -8.78 0.68
N ASP A 462 -25.96 -7.94 0.50
CA ASP A 462 -26.16 -7.16 -0.73
C ASP A 462 -25.27 -5.91 -0.85
N GLY A 463 -24.45 -5.61 0.17
CA GLY A 463 -23.55 -4.47 0.21
C GLY A 463 -24.25 -3.10 0.18
N LYS A 464 -25.56 -3.04 0.47
CA LYS A 464 -26.38 -1.80 0.44
C LYS A 464 -26.50 -1.13 1.80
N TYR A 465 -26.30 -1.88 2.88
CA TYR A 465 -26.39 -1.40 4.26
C TYR A 465 -25.09 -1.66 5.00
N LEU A 466 -24.73 -0.72 5.87
CA LEU A 466 -23.64 -0.87 6.83
C LEU A 466 -24.19 -0.71 8.23
N ALA A 467 -23.74 -1.55 9.15
CA ALA A 467 -24.01 -1.41 10.58
C ALA A 467 -22.71 -1.00 11.29
N PHE A 468 -22.82 -0.07 12.24
CA PHE A 468 -21.71 0.43 13.04
C PHE A 468 -22.09 0.34 14.50
N ALA A 469 -21.23 -0.23 15.33
CA ALA A 469 -21.36 -0.19 16.77
C ALA A 469 -20.13 0.43 17.41
N GLY A 470 -20.39 1.32 18.37
CA GLY A 470 -19.40 1.93 19.24
C GLY A 470 -19.23 1.13 20.53
N LEU A 471 -18.90 1.81 21.62
CA LEU A 471 -18.92 1.19 22.96
C LEU A 471 -20.34 0.80 23.37
N HIS A 472 -21.28 1.70 23.10
CA HIS A 472 -22.70 1.46 23.28
C HIS A 472 -23.47 1.69 21.97
N GLY A 473 -24.62 1.02 21.85
CA GLY A 473 -25.52 1.20 20.72
C GLY A 473 -24.99 0.77 19.36
N LEU A 474 -25.82 0.93 18.35
CA LEU A 474 -25.43 0.81 16.94
C LEU A 474 -26.24 1.76 16.06
N ILE A 475 -25.73 2.02 14.86
CA ILE A 475 -26.41 2.78 13.81
C ILE A 475 -26.29 2.05 12.47
N LEU A 476 -27.28 2.23 11.61
CA LEU A 476 -27.26 1.70 10.25
C LEU A 476 -27.09 2.84 9.25
N TYR A 477 -26.39 2.56 8.16
CA TYR A 477 -26.24 3.46 7.02
C TYR A 477 -26.77 2.80 5.76
N ASP A 478 -27.72 3.46 5.12
CA ASP A 478 -28.20 3.09 3.79
C ASP A 478 -27.31 3.80 2.75
N ILE A 479 -26.49 3.03 2.04
CA ILE A 479 -25.52 3.55 1.07
C ILE A 479 -26.24 4.20 -0.11
N ARG A 480 -27.34 3.59 -0.58
CA ARG A 480 -28.09 4.05 -1.76
C ARG A 480 -28.73 5.40 -1.50
N PHE A 481 -29.37 5.56 -0.34
CA PHE A 481 -30.06 6.80 0.01
C PHE A 481 -29.19 7.78 0.82
N LYS A 482 -27.97 7.40 1.18
CA LYS A 482 -27.05 8.15 2.05
C LYS A 482 -27.69 8.57 3.37
N LYS A 483 -28.50 7.69 3.97
CA LYS A 483 -29.28 7.97 5.19
C LYS A 483 -28.80 7.14 6.37
N TRP A 484 -28.71 7.78 7.52
CA TRP A 484 -28.48 7.11 8.80
C TRP A 484 -29.80 6.69 9.44
N ARG A 485 -29.78 5.53 10.08
CA ARG A 485 -30.81 5.06 11.01
C ARG A 485 -30.18 4.87 12.37
N VAL A 486 -30.84 5.41 13.38
CA VAL A 486 -30.41 5.37 14.79
C VAL A 486 -31.55 4.79 15.62
N PHE A 487 -31.28 4.46 16.88
CA PHE A 487 -32.35 4.09 17.80
C PHE A 487 -33.31 5.26 18.02
N GLY A 488 -34.60 4.97 18.12
CA GLY A 488 -35.62 5.99 18.45
C GLY A 488 -35.48 6.53 19.89
N ASP A 489 -34.87 5.74 20.78
CA ASP A 489 -34.66 6.05 22.20
C ASP A 489 -33.19 5.85 22.58
N VAL A 490 -32.54 6.92 23.04
CA VAL A 490 -31.13 6.91 23.46
C VAL A 490 -30.92 5.99 24.66
N SER A 491 -31.91 5.82 25.52
CA SER A 491 -31.81 4.92 26.69
C SER A 491 -31.68 3.47 26.25
N GLN A 492 -32.38 3.07 25.19
CA GLN A 492 -32.28 1.74 24.60
C GLN A 492 -30.94 1.57 23.88
N GLU A 493 -30.48 2.62 23.19
CA GLU A 493 -29.15 2.63 22.57
C GLU A 493 -28.04 2.35 23.60
N GLN A 494 -28.09 3.03 24.76
CA GLN A 494 -27.06 2.89 25.81
C GLN A 494 -27.09 1.54 26.53
N GLN A 495 -28.18 0.76 26.42
CA GLN A 495 -28.25 -0.59 26.98
C GLN A 495 -27.54 -1.65 26.13
N ILE A 496 -27.23 -1.34 24.87
CA ILE A 496 -26.55 -2.27 23.97
C ILE A 496 -25.05 -2.11 24.17
N HIS A 497 -24.38 -3.16 24.61
CA HIS A 497 -22.93 -3.25 24.69
C HIS A 497 -22.45 -4.28 23.66
N CYS A 498 -22.31 -3.84 22.41
CA CYS A 498 -21.98 -4.70 21.28
C CYS A 498 -20.56 -5.26 21.43
N LYS A 499 -20.42 -6.60 21.35
CA LYS A 499 -19.15 -7.35 21.31
C LYS A 499 -18.93 -8.09 20.00
N GLY A 500 -19.94 -8.10 19.13
CA GLY A 500 -19.90 -8.71 17.82
C GLY A 500 -21.13 -8.30 17.01
N LEU A 501 -20.97 -8.24 15.69
CA LEU A 501 -21.98 -7.68 14.79
C LEU A 501 -22.00 -8.49 13.49
N LEU A 502 -23.15 -9.02 13.11
CA LEU A 502 -23.33 -9.83 11.90
C LEU A 502 -24.54 -9.34 11.11
N TRP A 503 -24.62 -9.77 9.85
CA TRP A 503 -25.79 -9.62 9.01
C TRP A 503 -26.29 -11.00 8.60
N LEU A 504 -27.61 -11.18 8.64
CA LEU A 504 -28.31 -12.34 8.10
C LEU A 504 -29.44 -11.83 7.22
N GLY A 505 -29.23 -11.86 5.89
CA GLY A 505 -30.12 -11.26 4.92
C GLY A 505 -30.47 -9.80 5.25
N LYS A 506 -31.72 -9.56 5.66
CA LYS A 506 -32.25 -8.22 6.02
C LYS A 506 -32.23 -7.93 7.53
N ILE A 507 -31.57 -8.74 8.33
CA ILE A 507 -31.52 -8.68 9.79
C ILE A 507 -30.09 -8.36 10.24
N VAL A 508 -29.94 -7.40 11.16
CA VAL A 508 -28.68 -7.18 11.88
C VAL A 508 -28.71 -8.01 13.16
N VAL A 509 -27.66 -8.80 13.39
CA VAL A 509 -27.51 -9.66 14.56
C VAL A 509 -26.40 -9.10 15.43
N ILE A 510 -26.71 -8.86 16.70
CA ILE A 510 -25.81 -8.22 17.66
C ILE A 510 -25.46 -9.24 18.73
N CYS A 511 -24.17 -9.50 18.94
CA CYS A 511 -23.69 -10.14 20.15
C CYS A 511 -23.58 -9.08 21.25
N ASN A 512 -24.55 -9.07 22.15
CA ASN A 512 -24.66 -8.11 23.25
C ASN A 512 -24.06 -8.70 24.54
N TYR A 513 -23.34 -7.89 25.31
CA TYR A 513 -22.91 -8.22 26.66
C TYR A 513 -23.84 -7.57 27.69
N ILE A 514 -24.39 -8.39 28.58
CA ILE A 514 -25.28 -7.93 29.64
C ILE A 514 -24.46 -7.76 30.91
N GLU A 515 -24.20 -6.51 31.28
CA GLU A 515 -23.37 -6.19 32.47
C GLU A 515 -23.99 -6.71 33.78
N ALA A 516 -25.33 -6.63 33.91
CA ALA A 516 -26.03 -7.04 35.14
C ALA A 516 -25.91 -8.52 35.48
N SER A 517 -25.81 -9.39 34.46
CA SER A 517 -25.71 -10.85 34.62
C SER A 517 -24.35 -11.42 34.23
N GLU A 518 -23.45 -10.58 33.72
CA GLU A 518 -22.18 -10.98 33.10
C GLU A 518 -22.32 -12.03 31.97
N THR A 519 -23.48 -12.08 31.31
CA THR A 519 -23.77 -13.03 30.23
C THR A 519 -23.75 -12.39 28.86
N TYR A 520 -23.78 -13.22 27.82
CA TYR A 520 -23.84 -12.80 26.43
C TYR A 520 -25.14 -13.27 25.78
N GLU A 521 -25.66 -12.49 24.84
CA GLU A 521 -26.86 -12.83 24.08
C GLU A 521 -26.73 -12.38 22.61
N LEU A 522 -27.52 -13.00 21.73
CA LEU A 522 -27.77 -12.52 20.38
C LEU A 522 -29.10 -11.77 20.32
N LEU A 523 -29.07 -10.56 19.77
CA LEU A 523 -30.25 -9.75 19.49
C LEU A 523 -30.44 -9.63 17.98
N PHE A 524 -31.66 -9.85 17.50
CA PHE A 524 -31.99 -9.84 16.07
C PHE A 524 -32.91 -8.64 15.77
N TYR A 525 -32.40 -7.66 15.02
CA TYR A 525 -33.17 -6.49 14.61
C TYR A 525 -33.36 -6.44 13.09
N PRO A 526 -34.55 -6.06 12.60
CA PRO A 526 -34.74 -5.85 11.18
C PRO A 526 -34.01 -4.57 10.74
N ARG A 527 -33.46 -4.56 9.52
CA ARG A 527 -32.71 -3.39 9.00
C ARG A 527 -33.51 -2.08 8.91
N TYR A 528 -34.84 -2.15 8.95
CA TYR A 528 -35.71 -0.98 8.75
C TYR A 528 -36.07 -0.24 10.05
N HIS A 529 -35.91 -0.86 11.22
CA HIS A 529 -36.30 -0.27 12.51
C HIS A 529 -35.39 -0.75 13.65
N LEU A 530 -34.93 0.18 14.49
CA LEU A 530 -34.06 -0.09 15.64
C LEU A 530 -34.72 0.42 16.92
N ASP A 531 -35.38 -0.46 17.65
CA ASP A 531 -35.92 -0.21 18.98
C ASP A 531 -36.42 -1.52 19.63
N GLN A 532 -36.76 -1.49 20.91
CA GLN A 532 -37.26 -2.65 21.63
C GLN A 532 -38.52 -3.27 21.00
N SER A 533 -39.35 -2.49 20.30
CA SER A 533 -40.60 -2.98 19.67
C SER A 533 -40.37 -3.79 18.40
N SER A 534 -39.24 -3.55 17.72
CA SER A 534 -38.84 -4.25 16.49
C SER A 534 -37.92 -5.44 16.70
N LEU A 535 -37.47 -5.70 17.94
CA LEU A 535 -36.65 -6.86 18.27
C LEU A 535 -37.37 -8.17 17.90
N LEU A 536 -36.80 -8.92 16.95
CA LEU A 536 -37.40 -10.16 16.42
C LEU A 536 -37.16 -11.35 17.34
N CYS A 537 -35.95 -11.47 17.89
CA CYS A 537 -35.56 -12.60 18.71
C CYS A 537 -34.43 -12.23 19.68
N ARG A 538 -34.37 -12.92 20.82
CA ARG A 538 -33.24 -12.89 21.76
C ARG A 538 -32.78 -14.32 22.05
N LYS A 539 -31.47 -14.55 22.04
CA LYS A 539 -30.88 -15.86 22.40
C LYS A 539 -29.73 -15.67 23.37
N VAL A 540 -29.90 -16.15 24.60
CA VAL A 540 -28.79 -16.23 25.57
C VAL A 540 -27.78 -17.26 25.10
N LEU A 541 -26.50 -16.90 25.18
CA LEU A 541 -25.35 -17.72 24.77
C LEU A 541 -24.73 -18.44 25.96
N LEU A 542 -23.96 -19.51 25.70
CA LEU A 542 -23.31 -20.32 26.73
C LEU A 542 -22.16 -19.60 27.46
N GLY A 543 -21.62 -18.55 26.85
CA GLY A 543 -20.50 -17.78 27.38
C GLY A 543 -20.07 -16.72 26.36
N LYS A 544 -18.88 -16.12 26.59
CA LYS A 544 -18.29 -15.16 25.66
C LYS A 544 -17.99 -15.84 24.31
N PRO A 545 -18.62 -15.40 23.20
CA PRO A 545 -18.28 -15.92 21.89
C PRO A 545 -16.84 -15.59 21.51
N MET A 546 -16.17 -16.57 20.93
CA MET A 546 -14.81 -16.46 20.41
C MET A 546 -14.83 -16.11 18.93
N VAL A 547 -15.63 -16.86 18.16
CA VAL A 547 -15.88 -16.65 16.73
C VAL A 547 -17.37 -16.84 16.44
N MET A 548 -17.88 -16.10 15.47
CA MET A 548 -19.17 -16.25 14.86
C MET A 548 -19.07 -16.09 13.34
N ASP A 549 -19.85 -16.86 12.59
CA ASP A 549 -19.99 -16.66 11.14
C ASP A 549 -21.45 -16.82 10.73
N VAL A 550 -21.81 -16.25 9.59
CA VAL A 550 -23.12 -16.43 8.96
C VAL A 550 -22.92 -16.97 7.55
N TYR A 551 -23.75 -17.96 7.22
CA TYR A 551 -23.91 -18.46 5.86
C TYR A 551 -25.38 -18.80 5.64
N GLN A 552 -25.99 -18.13 4.65
CA GLN A 552 -27.43 -18.21 4.41
C GLN A 552 -28.21 -17.97 5.71
N ASP A 553 -29.02 -18.94 6.14
CA ASP A 553 -29.86 -18.88 7.32
C ASP A 553 -29.21 -19.53 8.56
N TYR A 554 -27.91 -19.86 8.49
CA TYR A 554 -27.16 -20.49 9.56
C TYR A 554 -26.18 -19.54 10.24
N ILE A 555 -26.10 -19.64 11.57
CA ILE A 555 -25.16 -18.91 12.41
C ILE A 555 -24.25 -19.89 13.14
N LEU A 556 -22.95 -19.77 12.95
CA LEU A 556 -21.93 -20.44 13.76
C LEU A 556 -21.60 -19.58 14.97
N VAL A 557 -21.46 -20.18 16.15
CA VAL A 557 -20.90 -19.53 17.34
C VAL A 557 -19.96 -20.52 18.03
N SER A 558 -18.72 -20.09 18.30
CA SER A 558 -17.74 -20.90 19.04
C SER A 558 -17.35 -20.31 20.39
N TYR A 559 -16.94 -21.17 21.31
CA TYR A 559 -16.63 -20.84 22.71
C TYR A 559 -15.35 -21.56 23.18
N LEU A 560 -14.74 -21.06 24.25
CA LEU A 560 -13.65 -21.74 24.95
C LEU A 560 -14.18 -22.90 25.82
N PRO A 561 -13.44 -24.02 25.99
CA PRO A 561 -12.12 -24.35 25.42
C PRO A 561 -12.12 -24.57 23.90
N PHE A 562 -13.08 -25.29 23.33
CA PHE A 562 -13.43 -25.26 21.89
C PHE A 562 -14.78 -25.97 21.63
N PHE A 563 -15.87 -25.25 21.92
CA PHE A 563 -17.24 -25.69 21.63
C PHE A 563 -17.78 -24.93 20.42
N ILE A 564 -18.56 -25.56 19.55
CA ILE A 564 -19.17 -24.96 18.37
C ILE A 564 -20.67 -25.23 18.39
N HIS A 565 -21.48 -24.20 18.22
CA HIS A 565 -22.91 -24.27 18.00
C HIS A 565 -23.24 -23.75 16.61
N VAL A 566 -24.06 -24.50 15.88
CA VAL A 566 -24.66 -24.04 14.62
C VAL A 566 -26.15 -23.87 14.85
N TYR A 567 -26.64 -22.64 14.70
CA TYR A 567 -28.05 -22.31 14.76
C TYR A 567 -28.62 -22.15 13.35
N HIS A 568 -29.88 -22.54 13.17
CA HIS A 568 -30.67 -22.26 11.99
C HIS A 568 -31.75 -21.24 12.35
N VAL A 569 -31.84 -20.19 11.53
CA VAL A 569 -32.76 -19.07 11.67
C VAL A 569 -33.89 -19.25 10.68
N LYS A 570 -35.10 -19.52 11.16
CA LYS A 570 -36.31 -19.55 10.32
C LYS A 570 -37.12 -18.28 10.52
N ILE A 571 -37.46 -17.61 9.43
CA ILE A 571 -38.22 -16.36 9.43
C ILE A 571 -39.62 -16.66 8.88
N TYR A 572 -40.65 -16.32 9.67
CA TYR A 572 -42.05 -16.45 9.27
C TYR A 572 -42.65 -15.07 9.01
N GLY A 573 -43.28 -14.90 7.85
CA GLY A 573 -43.83 -13.62 7.41
C GLY A 573 -42.81 -12.72 6.72
N GLU A 574 -43.28 -11.59 6.18
CA GLU A 574 -42.44 -10.69 5.41
C GLU A 574 -41.74 -9.67 6.32
N LEU A 575 -40.44 -9.46 6.12
CA LEU A 575 -39.65 -8.43 6.81
C LEU A 575 -39.91 -7.05 6.20
N THR A 576 -41.07 -6.47 6.52
CA THR A 576 -41.46 -5.11 6.12
C THR A 576 -41.97 -4.31 7.31
N PRO A 577 -41.91 -2.96 7.28
CA PRO A 577 -42.43 -2.12 8.36
C PRO A 577 -43.92 -2.32 8.66
N SER A 578 -44.69 -2.85 7.71
CA SER A 578 -46.14 -3.10 7.81
C SER A 578 -46.50 -4.51 8.32
N SER A 579 -45.52 -5.42 8.38
CA SER A 579 -45.72 -6.82 8.76
C SER A 579 -44.99 -7.14 10.06
N LYS A 580 -45.60 -7.98 10.90
CA LYS A 580 -44.94 -8.52 12.10
C LYS A 580 -44.33 -9.87 11.75
N ALA A 581 -43.08 -9.86 11.30
CA ALA A 581 -42.32 -11.09 11.11
C ALA A 581 -42.00 -11.74 12.46
N ASP A 582 -42.01 -13.07 12.50
CA ASP A 582 -41.56 -13.87 13.65
C ASP A 582 -40.28 -14.61 13.29
N LEU A 583 -39.35 -14.74 14.25
CA LEU A 583 -38.06 -15.39 14.04
C LEU A 583 -37.90 -16.52 15.04
N GLN A 584 -37.74 -17.74 14.51
CA GLN A 584 -37.45 -18.93 15.28
C GLN A 584 -35.98 -19.33 15.11
N LEU A 585 -35.32 -19.60 16.23
CA LEU A 585 -33.93 -20.07 16.26
C LEU A 585 -33.89 -21.52 16.78
N SER A 586 -33.36 -22.45 16.00
CA SER A 586 -33.14 -23.84 16.42
C SER A 586 -31.65 -24.18 16.38
N THR A 587 -31.14 -24.89 17.39
CA THR A 587 -29.78 -25.46 17.34
C THR A 587 -29.79 -26.68 16.43
N VAL A 588 -28.92 -26.71 15.43
CA VAL A 588 -28.79 -27.81 14.47
C VAL A 588 -27.59 -28.68 14.80
N ARG A 589 -26.48 -28.08 15.25
CA ARG A 589 -25.28 -28.82 15.64
C ARG A 589 -24.65 -28.28 16.91
N GLU A 590 -24.10 -29.20 17.70
CA GLU A 590 -23.28 -28.92 18.88
C GLU A 590 -22.06 -29.83 18.81
N LEU A 591 -20.87 -29.24 18.71
CA LEU A 591 -19.59 -29.95 18.64
C LEU A 591 -18.70 -29.53 19.80
N SER A 592 -18.05 -30.50 20.44
CA SER A 592 -17.05 -30.29 21.49
C SER A 592 -15.74 -30.91 21.03
N ILE A 593 -14.78 -30.09 20.62
CA ILE A 593 -13.51 -30.57 20.08
C ILE A 593 -12.45 -30.47 21.17
N MET A 594 -11.97 -31.61 21.65
CA MET A 594 -10.84 -31.66 22.58
C MET A 594 -9.53 -31.56 21.81
N THR A 595 -8.92 -30.38 21.81
CA THR A 595 -7.65 -30.12 21.12
C THR A 595 -6.66 -29.39 22.01
N ALA A 596 -5.37 -29.69 21.86
CA ALA A 596 -4.27 -28.94 22.46
C ALA A 596 -3.81 -27.75 21.60
N LYS A 597 -4.37 -27.61 20.38
CA LYS A 597 -4.04 -26.52 19.45
C LYS A 597 -4.48 -25.15 19.99
N SER A 598 -3.89 -24.10 19.43
CA SER A 598 -4.25 -22.72 19.78
C SER A 598 -5.71 -22.41 19.39
N HIS A 599 -6.36 -21.52 20.14
CA HIS A 599 -7.78 -21.23 19.92
C HIS A 599 -8.05 -20.56 18.55
N PRO A 600 -9.19 -20.84 17.90
CA PRO A 600 -9.62 -20.15 16.69
C PRO A 600 -9.63 -18.62 16.85
N ALA A 601 -8.96 -17.93 15.92
CA ALA A 601 -9.07 -16.48 15.75
C ALA A 601 -10.20 -16.11 14.78
N ALA A 602 -10.45 -16.98 13.80
CA ALA A 602 -11.54 -16.85 12.84
C ALA A 602 -12.00 -18.22 12.33
N MET A 603 -13.24 -18.26 11.86
CA MET A 603 -13.85 -19.44 11.24
C MET A 603 -14.78 -18.94 10.14
N GLY A 604 -14.92 -19.73 9.08
CA GLY A 604 -15.81 -19.42 7.97
C GLY A 604 -16.46 -20.67 7.44
N PHE A 605 -17.78 -20.67 7.27
CA PHE A 605 -18.46 -21.77 6.60
C PHE A 605 -17.91 -21.96 5.18
N VAL A 606 -17.80 -23.22 4.76
CA VAL A 606 -17.43 -23.60 3.39
C VAL A 606 -18.67 -24.18 2.71
N PRO A 607 -19.22 -23.49 1.72
CA PRO A 607 -20.37 -23.99 0.96
C PRO A 607 -20.08 -25.32 0.28
N ASP A 608 -21.05 -26.23 0.32
CA ASP A 608 -20.99 -27.47 -0.44
C ASP A 608 -21.23 -27.17 -1.92
N GLN A 609 -20.31 -27.63 -2.78
CA GLN A 609 -20.38 -27.35 -4.21
C GLN A 609 -21.56 -28.10 -4.83
N HIS A 610 -22.38 -27.37 -5.60
CA HIS A 610 -23.46 -27.98 -6.37
C HIS A 610 -22.87 -29.02 -7.33
N LEU A 611 -23.45 -30.22 -7.35
CA LEU A 611 -23.27 -31.16 -8.46
C LEU A 611 -23.75 -30.43 -9.73
N ARG A 612 -22.84 -30.09 -10.65
CA ARG A 612 -23.19 -29.49 -11.95
C ARG A 612 -24.22 -30.40 -12.64
N GLU A 613 -25.16 -29.78 -13.34
CA GLU A 613 -26.40 -30.32 -13.96
C GLU A 613 -26.26 -31.55 -14.89
N GLY A 614 -25.12 -32.25 -14.95
CA GLY A 614 -24.90 -33.44 -15.77
C GLY A 614 -25.33 -34.78 -15.17
N GLU A 615 -25.73 -34.84 -13.90
CA GLU A 615 -26.16 -36.10 -13.22
C GLU A 615 -27.63 -36.09 -12.77
N LEU A 616 -28.41 -35.06 -13.12
CA LEU A 616 -29.82 -34.94 -12.73
C LEU A 616 -30.76 -35.38 -13.86
N ASP A 617 -30.70 -36.67 -14.22
CA ASP A 617 -31.87 -37.34 -14.80
C ASP A 617 -32.82 -37.71 -13.66
N ASN A 618 -33.61 -36.74 -13.16
CA ASN A 618 -34.92 -36.97 -12.51
C ASN A 618 -35.61 -35.65 -12.10
N ASP A 619 -36.72 -35.35 -12.77
CA ASP A 619 -37.57 -34.14 -12.75
C ASP A 619 -38.29 -33.79 -11.42
N ASN A 620 -37.76 -34.03 -10.21
CA ASN A 620 -38.56 -33.84 -8.97
C ASN A 620 -37.90 -33.25 -7.71
N LEU A 621 -36.75 -32.58 -7.76
CA LEU A 621 -36.03 -32.13 -6.53
C LEU A 621 -35.64 -30.65 -6.46
N SER A 622 -36.33 -29.74 -7.16
CA SER A 622 -36.00 -28.30 -7.11
C SER A 622 -36.28 -27.62 -5.76
N SER A 623 -36.97 -28.27 -4.81
CA SER A 623 -37.26 -27.69 -3.49
C SER A 623 -36.27 -28.06 -2.37
N ASP A 624 -35.46 -29.12 -2.52
CA ASP A 624 -34.64 -29.65 -1.41
C ASP A 624 -33.20 -29.11 -1.37
N LEU A 625 -32.76 -28.38 -2.39
CA LEU A 625 -31.38 -27.89 -2.47
C LEU A 625 -31.08 -26.74 -1.50
N SER A 626 -32.11 -25.97 -1.08
CA SER A 626 -31.97 -24.83 -0.17
C SER A 626 -31.89 -25.18 1.32
N ASP A 627 -32.20 -26.43 1.71
CA ASP A 627 -32.24 -26.86 3.12
C ASP A 627 -31.00 -27.68 3.54
N ARG A 628 -29.95 -27.73 2.70
CA ARG A 628 -28.76 -28.54 3.00
C ARG A 628 -27.90 -27.86 4.07
N GLU A 629 -27.83 -28.49 5.25
CA GLU A 629 -27.04 -28.00 6.37
C GLU A 629 -25.55 -27.84 6.01
N PRO A 630 -24.87 -26.78 6.48
CA PRO A 630 -23.44 -26.62 6.27
C PRO A 630 -22.66 -27.75 6.95
N SER A 631 -21.87 -28.47 6.15
CA SER A 631 -21.10 -29.63 6.61
C SER A 631 -19.66 -29.30 6.98
N ARG A 632 -19.11 -28.17 6.52
CA ARG A 632 -17.67 -27.84 6.66
C ARG A 632 -17.43 -26.39 7.03
N CYS A 633 -16.32 -26.13 7.70
CA CYS A 633 -15.82 -24.78 7.93
C CYS A 633 -14.29 -24.71 7.93
N LEU A 634 -13.73 -23.58 7.53
CA LEU A 634 -12.32 -23.25 7.74
C LEU A 634 -12.13 -22.71 9.15
N ILE A 635 -10.98 -23.03 9.75
CA ILE A 635 -10.51 -22.50 11.03
C ILE A 635 -9.15 -21.85 10.79
N LEU A 636 -9.06 -20.56 11.11
CA LEU A 636 -7.78 -19.87 11.29
C LEU A 636 -7.49 -19.78 12.79
N ARG A 637 -6.42 -20.42 13.24
CA ARG A 637 -6.00 -20.45 14.64
C ARG A 637 -5.10 -19.25 14.99
N GLY A 638 -4.99 -18.93 16.28
CA GLY A 638 -4.25 -17.75 16.76
C GLY A 638 -2.75 -17.75 16.45
N ASN A 639 -2.17 -18.91 16.16
CA ASN A 639 -0.78 -19.10 15.71
C ASN A 639 -0.61 -19.00 14.17
N GLY A 640 -1.69 -18.76 13.42
CA GLY A 640 -1.67 -18.66 11.95
C GLY A 640 -1.81 -19.99 11.20
N GLU A 641 -2.15 -21.08 11.90
CA GLU A 641 -2.50 -22.35 11.26
C GLU A 641 -3.91 -22.25 10.64
N LEU A 642 -4.02 -22.62 9.36
CA LEU A 642 -5.29 -22.74 8.64
C LEU A 642 -5.64 -24.22 8.45
N SER A 643 -6.84 -24.61 8.87
CA SER A 643 -7.32 -25.99 8.79
C SER A 643 -8.78 -26.07 8.34
N LEU A 644 -9.14 -27.17 7.68
CA LEU A 644 -10.53 -27.51 7.33
C LEU A 644 -11.13 -28.41 8.42
N LEU A 645 -12.29 -28.04 8.94
CA LEU A 645 -13.07 -28.82 9.91
C LEU A 645 -14.34 -29.37 9.27
N ASP A 646 -14.53 -30.67 9.42
CA ASP A 646 -15.81 -31.35 9.21
C ASP A 646 -16.72 -31.11 10.43
N LEU A 647 -17.87 -30.48 10.20
CA LEU A 647 -18.88 -30.21 11.23
C LEU A 647 -19.77 -31.43 11.53
N VAL A 648 -19.66 -32.52 10.79
CA VAL A 648 -20.43 -33.76 11.00
C VAL A 648 -19.72 -34.65 12.00
N ASP A 649 -18.44 -34.94 11.77
CA ASP A 649 -17.66 -35.88 12.59
C ASP A 649 -16.56 -35.23 13.44
N GLY A 650 -16.33 -33.92 13.28
CA GLY A 650 -15.37 -33.15 14.06
C GLY A 650 -13.91 -33.34 13.63
N ARG A 651 -13.65 -33.95 12.47
CA ARG A 651 -12.28 -34.13 11.96
C ARG A 651 -11.71 -32.82 11.42
N GLU A 652 -10.51 -32.50 11.87
CA GLU A 652 -9.76 -31.32 11.44
C GLU A 652 -8.55 -31.74 10.60
N ARG A 653 -8.41 -31.17 9.40
CA ARG A 653 -7.28 -31.34 8.50
C ARG A 653 -6.51 -30.03 8.36
N GLU A 654 -5.24 -30.02 8.72
CA GLU A 654 -4.35 -28.87 8.50
C GLU A 654 -4.12 -28.65 7.00
N LEU A 655 -4.18 -27.39 6.56
CA LEU A 655 -3.99 -26.98 5.16
C LEU A 655 -2.65 -26.30 4.96
N THR A 656 -2.38 -25.25 5.75
CA THR A 656 -1.18 -24.43 5.63
C THR A 656 -0.94 -23.64 6.92
N ASP A 657 0.23 -23.03 7.02
CA ASP A 657 0.71 -22.32 8.19
C ASP A 657 1.00 -20.83 7.90
N SER A 658 1.22 -20.06 8.97
CA SER A 658 1.58 -18.64 8.89
C SER A 658 0.60 -17.77 8.07
N VAL A 659 -0.69 -18.10 8.15
CA VAL A 659 -1.80 -17.35 7.56
C VAL A 659 -2.22 -16.21 8.49
N GLU A 660 -2.46 -15.05 7.92
CA GLU A 660 -3.04 -13.90 8.61
C GLU A 660 -4.53 -13.73 8.29
N LEU A 661 -4.94 -13.96 7.04
CA LEU A 661 -6.32 -13.79 6.56
C LEU A 661 -6.72 -14.91 5.61
N PHE A 662 -8.02 -15.19 5.53
CA PHE A 662 -8.59 -16.03 4.48
C PHE A 662 -9.93 -15.49 3.98
N TRP A 663 -10.35 -15.89 2.79
CA TRP A 663 -11.65 -15.56 2.21
C TRP A 663 -12.27 -16.80 1.59
N VAL A 664 -13.49 -17.14 1.95
CA VAL A 664 -14.27 -18.19 1.28
C VAL A 664 -15.04 -17.54 0.14
N THR A 665 -14.94 -18.11 -1.06
CA THR A 665 -15.52 -17.54 -2.29
C THR A 665 -16.54 -18.42 -2.96
N CYS A 666 -16.51 -19.74 -2.70
CA CYS A 666 -17.50 -20.65 -3.27
C CYS A 666 -18.91 -20.38 -2.73
N GLY A 667 -19.94 -20.63 -3.55
CA GLY A 667 -21.35 -20.68 -3.14
C GLY A 667 -22.05 -19.35 -2.85
N GLN A 668 -21.50 -18.20 -3.28
CA GLN A 668 -22.00 -16.88 -2.85
C GLN A 668 -23.00 -16.18 -3.77
N SER A 669 -23.45 -16.76 -4.88
CA SER A 669 -24.49 -16.14 -5.70
C SER A 669 -25.12 -17.11 -6.71
N GLU A 670 -26.40 -16.91 -7.02
CA GLU A 670 -27.11 -17.55 -8.14
C GLU A 670 -26.76 -16.95 -9.52
N GLU A 671 -26.09 -15.79 -9.55
CA GLU A 671 -25.73 -15.14 -10.81
C GLU A 671 -24.56 -15.88 -11.49
N LYS A 672 -24.87 -16.59 -12.59
CA LYS A 672 -23.94 -17.33 -13.50
C LYS A 672 -22.73 -16.54 -14.03
N THR A 673 -22.54 -15.29 -13.61
CA THR A 673 -21.51 -14.36 -14.09
C THR A 673 -20.29 -14.24 -13.17
N ASN A 674 -20.23 -14.96 -12.05
CA ASN A 674 -19.11 -14.85 -11.13
C ASN A 674 -17.88 -15.64 -11.62
N LEU A 675 -16.81 -14.88 -11.92
CA LEU A 675 -15.52 -15.39 -12.42
C LEU A 675 -14.80 -16.34 -11.45
N VAL A 676 -15.23 -16.37 -10.18
CA VAL A 676 -14.50 -17.00 -9.07
C VAL A 676 -15.23 -18.25 -8.54
N GLU A 677 -16.23 -18.77 -9.26
CA GLU A 677 -16.88 -20.05 -8.88
C GLU A 677 -15.90 -21.21 -8.74
N GLU A 678 -14.77 -21.17 -9.47
CA GLU A 678 -13.71 -22.17 -9.39
C GLU A 678 -12.71 -21.96 -8.26
N VAL A 679 -12.86 -20.94 -7.43
CA VAL A 679 -12.02 -20.76 -6.24
C VAL A 679 -12.84 -21.12 -5.01
N SER A 680 -12.32 -22.03 -4.21
CA SER A 680 -12.95 -22.41 -2.94
C SER A 680 -12.69 -21.33 -1.89
N TRP A 681 -11.41 -21.00 -1.71
CA TRP A 681 -10.98 -19.94 -0.80
C TRP A 681 -9.63 -19.34 -1.21
N LEU A 682 -9.30 -18.19 -0.64
CA LEU A 682 -7.98 -17.57 -0.70
C LEU A 682 -7.41 -17.46 0.71
N ASP A 683 -6.10 -17.52 0.85
CA ASP A 683 -5.42 -17.14 2.09
C ASP A 683 -4.31 -16.12 1.84
N TYR A 684 -4.02 -15.33 2.85
CA TYR A 684 -2.94 -14.35 2.83
C TYR A 684 -2.10 -14.49 4.08
N GLY A 685 -0.79 -14.54 3.89
CA GLY A 685 0.19 -14.60 4.96
C GLY A 685 1.55 -14.08 4.50
N HIS A 686 2.61 -14.55 5.16
CA HIS A 686 3.97 -14.12 4.83
C HIS A 686 4.46 -14.54 3.44
N ARG A 687 3.83 -15.55 2.83
CA ARG A 687 4.12 -16.03 1.47
C ARG A 687 3.31 -15.26 0.42
N GLY A 688 2.69 -14.15 0.79
CA GLY A 688 1.73 -13.44 -0.06
C GLY A 688 0.35 -14.08 -0.06
N MET A 689 -0.41 -13.83 -1.12
CA MET A 689 -1.75 -14.39 -1.33
C MET A 689 -1.64 -15.75 -2.02
N GLN A 690 -2.49 -16.68 -1.61
CA GLN A 690 -2.62 -18.01 -2.21
C GLN A 690 -4.08 -18.26 -2.59
N VAL A 691 -4.29 -18.94 -3.71
CA VAL A 691 -5.61 -19.29 -4.23
C VAL A 691 -5.78 -20.79 -4.13
N TRP A 692 -6.91 -21.23 -3.54
CA TRP A 692 -7.25 -22.64 -3.38
C TRP A 692 -8.38 -23.04 -4.31
N TYR A 693 -8.10 -24.04 -5.12
CA TYR A 693 -9.02 -24.57 -6.11
C TYR A 693 -9.71 -25.83 -5.57
N PRO A 694 -11.01 -26.03 -5.85
CA PRO A 694 -11.65 -27.30 -5.60
C PRO A 694 -11.06 -28.38 -6.50
N SER A 695 -10.97 -29.59 -5.97
CA SER A 695 -10.78 -30.79 -6.79
C SER A 695 -12.01 -31.66 -6.70
N LEU A 696 -12.49 -32.11 -7.86
CA LEU A 696 -13.69 -32.94 -8.01
C LEU A 696 -13.40 -34.43 -7.67
N GLY A 697 -12.56 -34.69 -6.67
CA GLY A 697 -12.23 -36.06 -6.25
C GLY A 697 -13.39 -36.72 -5.49
N ASP A 698 -13.45 -38.06 -5.53
CA ASP A 698 -14.51 -38.89 -4.94
C ASP A 698 -14.64 -38.76 -3.42
N ASP A 699 -13.59 -38.30 -2.73
CA ASP A 699 -13.62 -38.00 -1.31
C ASP A 699 -13.36 -36.50 -1.08
N PRO A 700 -14.38 -35.73 -0.65
CA PRO A 700 -14.24 -34.29 -0.43
C PRO A 700 -13.24 -33.94 0.69
N PHE A 701 -12.79 -34.92 1.48
CA PHE A 701 -11.79 -34.76 2.54
C PHE A 701 -10.40 -35.29 2.17
N MET A 702 -10.27 -36.20 1.20
CA MET A 702 -8.99 -36.77 0.71
C MET A 702 -8.57 -36.17 -0.63
N GLN A 703 -8.50 -34.85 -0.73
CA GLN A 703 -7.97 -34.22 -1.93
C GLN A 703 -6.42 -34.27 -1.96
N GLU A 704 -5.88 -34.76 -3.09
CA GLU A 704 -4.46 -35.06 -3.39
C GLU A 704 -3.56 -33.81 -3.53
N ASP A 705 -2.36 -33.88 -2.96
CA ASP A 705 -1.16 -33.01 -3.07
C ASP A 705 -1.33 -31.60 -3.70
N PHE A 706 -1.77 -30.64 -2.88
CA PHE A 706 -1.86 -29.20 -3.22
C PHE A 706 -0.54 -28.44 -3.05
N LEU A 707 0.57 -29.00 -3.52
CA LEU A 707 1.92 -28.48 -3.24
C LEU A 707 2.49 -27.51 -4.29
N GLN A 708 1.66 -26.80 -5.04
CA GLN A 708 2.14 -25.72 -5.89
C GLN A 708 1.57 -24.37 -5.47
N LEU A 709 2.29 -23.76 -4.52
CA LEU A 709 2.32 -22.32 -4.31
C LEU A 709 2.46 -21.65 -5.69
N ASP A 710 1.56 -20.74 -6.02
CA ASP A 710 1.68 -19.88 -7.19
C ASP A 710 2.29 -18.54 -6.70
N PRO A 711 3.63 -18.36 -6.74
CA PRO A 711 4.31 -17.18 -6.18
C PRO A 711 3.92 -15.85 -6.85
N GLU A 712 3.09 -15.91 -7.90
CA GLU A 712 2.70 -14.79 -8.76
C GLU A 712 1.54 -13.94 -8.18
N LEU A 713 0.93 -14.40 -7.09
CA LEU A 713 -0.06 -13.66 -6.31
C LEU A 713 0.56 -12.89 -5.14
N GLU A 714 1.89 -12.80 -5.05
CA GLU A 714 2.53 -11.93 -4.10
C GLU A 714 2.11 -10.48 -4.38
N PHE A 715 1.28 -9.95 -3.48
CA PHE A 715 1.12 -8.51 -3.34
C PHE A 715 2.50 -7.90 -3.10
N ASP A 716 2.70 -6.69 -3.63
CA ASP A 716 3.76 -5.84 -3.12
C ASP A 716 3.71 -5.87 -1.59
N ARG A 717 4.86 -5.98 -0.92
CA ARG A 717 4.97 -6.02 0.54
C ARG A 717 4.44 -4.75 1.21
N GLU A 718 3.96 -3.78 0.43
CA GLU A 718 3.28 -2.57 0.86
C GLU A 718 1.76 -2.57 0.68
N VAL A 719 1.23 -3.53 -0.06
CA VAL A 719 -0.19 -3.62 -0.36
C VAL A 719 -0.81 -4.66 0.55
N TYR A 720 -1.53 -4.19 1.55
CA TYR A 720 -2.27 -5.07 2.44
C TYR A 720 -3.63 -5.41 1.81
N PRO A 721 -3.99 -6.70 1.64
CA PRO A 721 -5.27 -7.07 1.05
C PRO A 721 -6.46 -6.73 1.97
N LEU A 722 -7.43 -6.00 1.42
CA LEU A 722 -8.69 -5.65 2.07
C LEU A 722 -9.81 -6.64 1.79
N GLY A 723 -9.76 -7.35 0.67
CA GLY A 723 -10.77 -8.32 0.32
C GLY A 723 -10.85 -8.57 -1.17
N LEU A 724 -11.82 -9.38 -1.55
CA LEU A 724 -12.04 -9.79 -2.92
C LEU A 724 -13.32 -9.15 -3.47
N LEU A 725 -13.26 -8.70 -4.73
CA LEU A 725 -14.42 -8.43 -5.58
C LEU A 725 -14.63 -9.66 -6.48
N PRO A 726 -15.42 -10.67 -6.05
CA PRO A 726 -15.57 -11.94 -6.77
C PRO A 726 -16.12 -11.76 -8.19
N ASN A 727 -17.04 -10.81 -8.40
CA ASN A 727 -17.66 -10.56 -9.70
C ASN A 727 -16.66 -10.03 -10.76
N VAL A 728 -15.48 -9.58 -10.33
CA VAL A 728 -14.44 -9.03 -11.22
C VAL A 728 -13.14 -9.85 -11.12
N GLY A 729 -13.02 -10.79 -10.17
CA GLY A 729 -11.78 -11.53 -9.95
C GLY A 729 -10.62 -10.60 -9.54
N VAL A 730 -10.91 -9.59 -8.72
CA VAL A 730 -9.93 -8.60 -8.26
C VAL A 730 -9.82 -8.68 -6.75
N VAL A 731 -8.61 -8.85 -6.26
CA VAL A 731 -8.30 -8.58 -4.86
C VAL A 731 -8.00 -7.09 -4.75
N VAL A 732 -8.71 -6.44 -3.84
CA VAL A 732 -8.50 -5.04 -3.50
C VAL A 732 -7.58 -5.00 -2.29
N GLY A 733 -6.48 -4.27 -2.41
CA GLY A 733 -5.57 -3.97 -1.31
C GLY A 733 -5.50 -2.47 -1.02
N VAL A 734 -4.72 -2.12 -0.01
CA VAL A 734 -4.43 -0.72 0.34
C VAL A 734 -2.95 -0.57 0.64
N SER A 735 -2.35 0.49 0.13
CA SER A 735 -0.97 0.89 0.43
C SER A 735 -0.92 2.29 1.07
N GLN A 736 0.19 2.60 1.71
CA GLN A 736 0.40 3.91 2.33
C GLN A 736 1.11 4.86 1.36
N ARG A 737 0.46 5.98 1.01
CA ARG A 737 1.11 7.12 0.35
C ARG A 737 1.34 8.25 1.34
N MET A 738 2.35 9.09 1.06
CA MET A 738 2.56 10.35 1.75
C MET A 738 2.38 11.53 0.78
N SER A 739 1.60 12.53 1.18
CA SER A 739 1.47 13.80 0.47
C SER A 739 2.04 14.93 1.32
N PHE A 740 2.65 15.92 0.66
CA PHE A 740 3.33 17.04 1.32
C PHE A 740 2.59 18.33 0.98
N SER A 741 2.32 19.15 2.00
CA SER A 741 1.79 20.50 1.83
C SER A 741 2.79 21.52 2.36
N ALA A 742 2.95 22.63 1.65
CA ALA A 742 3.75 23.76 2.12
C ALA A 742 3.16 24.41 3.38
N SER A 743 1.88 24.17 3.69
CA SER A 743 1.19 24.75 4.86
C SER A 743 1.22 23.88 6.11
N ALA A 744 1.78 22.68 6.04
CA ALA A 744 1.82 21.72 7.15
C ALA A 744 3.27 21.39 7.52
N GLU A 745 3.53 21.18 8.81
CA GLU A 745 4.87 20.81 9.30
C GLU A 745 5.26 19.39 8.88
N PHE A 746 4.30 18.45 8.89
CA PHE A 746 4.52 17.04 8.56
C PHE A 746 3.75 16.61 7.33
N ALA A 747 4.13 15.48 6.72
CA ALA A 747 3.40 14.84 5.64
C ALA A 747 2.00 14.36 6.07
N CYS A 748 1.05 14.34 5.15
CA CYS A 748 -0.22 13.64 5.30
C CYS A 748 -0.05 12.17 4.90
N PHE A 749 -0.57 11.27 5.71
CA PHE A 749 -0.65 9.85 5.42
C PHE A 749 -1.96 9.58 4.67
N GLU A 750 -1.89 9.08 3.45
CA GLU A 750 -3.03 8.79 2.59
C GLU A 750 -3.08 7.29 2.23
N PRO A 751 -4.02 6.51 2.77
CA PRO A 751 -4.28 5.17 2.29
C PRO A 751 -4.74 5.23 0.83
N THR A 752 -4.09 4.48 -0.04
CA THR A 752 -4.38 4.43 -1.47
C THR A 752 -4.84 3.03 -1.84
N PRO A 753 -6.09 2.83 -2.30
CA PRO A 753 -6.55 1.54 -2.78
C PRO A 753 -5.73 1.06 -3.97
N GLN A 754 -5.48 -0.25 -4.04
CA GLN A 754 -4.80 -0.93 -5.12
C GLN A 754 -5.64 -2.13 -5.56
N ALA A 755 -5.55 -2.50 -6.83
CA ALA A 755 -6.24 -3.66 -7.39
C ALA A 755 -5.19 -4.64 -7.94
N GLN A 756 -5.33 -5.92 -7.60
CA GLN A 756 -4.60 -7.00 -8.25
C GLN A 756 -5.59 -8.05 -8.73
N THR A 757 -5.56 -8.30 -10.04
CA THR A 757 -6.41 -9.31 -10.67
C THR A 757 -5.88 -10.70 -10.36
N ILE A 758 -6.76 -11.65 -10.05
CA ILE A 758 -6.37 -13.07 -9.89
C ILE A 758 -6.55 -13.88 -11.18
N LEU A 759 -7.16 -13.27 -12.21
CA LEU A 759 -7.55 -13.95 -13.45
C LEU A 759 -6.39 -14.69 -14.12
N HIS A 760 -5.20 -14.10 -14.17
CA HIS A 760 -4.04 -14.73 -14.79
C HIS A 760 -3.65 -16.04 -14.09
N CYS A 761 -3.76 -16.11 -12.77
CA CYS A 761 -3.50 -17.33 -11.99
C CYS A 761 -4.56 -18.39 -12.26
N LEU A 762 -5.84 -17.99 -12.29
CA LEU A 762 -6.95 -18.91 -12.62
C LEU A 762 -6.76 -19.51 -14.02
N LEU A 763 -6.47 -18.66 -15.01
CA LEU A 763 -6.21 -19.10 -16.38
C LEU A 763 -4.99 -20.02 -16.44
N ARG A 764 -3.90 -19.68 -15.75
CA ARG A 764 -2.70 -20.53 -15.68
C ARG A 764 -3.02 -21.90 -15.10
N HIS A 765 -3.73 -21.95 -13.98
CA HIS A 765 -4.14 -23.17 -13.31
C HIS A 765 -4.99 -24.07 -14.22
N LEU A 766 -5.98 -23.49 -14.90
CA LEU A 766 -6.81 -24.22 -15.86
C LEU A 766 -5.98 -24.77 -17.03
N LEU A 767 -5.06 -23.97 -17.58
CA LEU A 767 -4.17 -24.40 -18.68
C LEU A 767 -3.18 -25.49 -18.25
N GLN A 768 -2.69 -25.45 -17.00
CA GLN A 768 -1.82 -26.49 -16.43
C GLN A 768 -2.55 -27.83 -16.28
N ARG A 769 -3.84 -27.80 -15.95
CA ARG A 769 -4.73 -28.98 -15.84
C ARG A 769 -5.34 -29.44 -17.17
N ASP A 770 -4.86 -28.93 -18.30
CA ASP A 770 -5.37 -29.28 -19.64
C ASP A 770 -6.86 -28.88 -19.86
N LYS A 771 -7.40 -27.96 -19.06
CA LYS A 771 -8.80 -27.50 -19.13
C LYS A 771 -8.98 -26.26 -20.01
N ASN A 772 -8.66 -26.39 -21.31
CA ASN A 772 -8.58 -25.25 -22.22
C ASN A 772 -9.94 -24.57 -22.52
N GLU A 773 -11.03 -25.35 -22.55
CA GLU A 773 -12.40 -24.83 -22.79
C GLU A 773 -12.86 -23.94 -21.62
N GLU A 774 -12.65 -24.39 -20.38
CA GLU A 774 -12.98 -23.63 -19.17
C GLU A 774 -12.14 -22.34 -19.08
N ALA A 775 -10.84 -22.42 -19.40
CA ALA A 775 -9.96 -21.25 -19.45
C ALA A 775 -10.44 -20.22 -20.49
N LEU A 776 -10.90 -20.69 -21.65
CA LEU A 776 -11.43 -19.81 -22.69
C LEU A 776 -12.74 -19.14 -22.25
N LEU A 777 -13.66 -19.92 -21.67
CA LEU A 777 -14.93 -19.38 -21.17
C LEU A 777 -14.67 -18.31 -20.10
N LEU A 778 -13.77 -18.58 -19.16
CA LEU A 778 -13.39 -17.63 -18.11
C LEU A 778 -12.77 -16.35 -18.68
N ALA A 779 -11.88 -16.48 -19.68
CA ALA A 779 -11.29 -15.34 -20.35
C ALA A 779 -12.33 -14.53 -21.15
N GLN A 780 -13.30 -15.18 -21.79
CA GLN A 780 -14.40 -14.51 -22.50
C GLN A 780 -15.31 -13.72 -21.55
N LEU A 781 -15.67 -14.30 -20.39
CA LEU A 781 -16.44 -13.61 -19.35
C LEU A 781 -15.70 -12.39 -18.78
N SER A 782 -14.37 -12.38 -18.89
CA SER A 782 -13.51 -11.31 -18.38
C SER A 782 -13.10 -10.28 -19.43
N ALA A 783 -13.41 -10.50 -20.72
CA ALA A 783 -12.86 -9.69 -21.80
C ALA A 783 -13.30 -8.22 -21.76
N GLU A 784 -14.51 -7.95 -21.28
CA GLU A 784 -15.03 -6.58 -21.10
C GLU A 784 -14.59 -5.93 -19.79
N LYS A 785 -13.84 -6.64 -18.94
CA LYS A 785 -13.44 -6.15 -17.62
C LYS A 785 -12.19 -5.26 -17.70
N PRO A 786 -12.05 -4.35 -16.72
CA PRO A 786 -10.87 -3.49 -16.63
C PRO A 786 -9.62 -4.35 -16.41
N HIS A 787 -8.49 -3.90 -16.92
CA HIS A 787 -7.21 -4.61 -16.81
C HIS A 787 -7.12 -5.98 -17.50
N PHE A 788 -8.10 -6.42 -18.29
CA PHE A 788 -8.04 -7.71 -18.98
C PHE A 788 -6.76 -7.89 -19.81
N SER A 789 -6.38 -6.87 -20.59
CA SER A 789 -5.10 -6.85 -21.32
C SER A 789 -3.90 -7.07 -20.40
N HIS A 790 -3.90 -6.43 -19.22
CA HIS A 790 -2.84 -6.60 -18.23
C HIS A 790 -2.82 -8.02 -17.63
N CYS A 791 -3.98 -8.65 -17.42
CA CYS A 791 -4.08 -10.04 -16.99
C CYS A 791 -3.45 -10.99 -18.00
N LEU A 792 -3.74 -10.80 -19.29
CA LEU A 792 -3.16 -11.63 -20.36
C LEU A 792 -1.65 -11.40 -20.48
N GLU A 793 -1.21 -10.16 -20.30
CA GLU A 793 0.22 -9.82 -20.23
C GLU A 793 0.92 -10.52 -19.07
N TRP A 794 0.33 -10.49 -17.87
CA TRP A 794 0.85 -11.21 -16.70
C TRP A 794 0.86 -12.72 -16.91
N LEU A 795 -0.25 -13.31 -17.39
CA LEU A 795 -0.32 -14.74 -17.70
C LEU A 795 0.82 -15.16 -18.63
N LEU A 796 1.04 -14.42 -19.71
CA LEU A 796 2.09 -14.75 -20.66
C LEU A 796 3.49 -14.52 -20.06
N PHE A 797 3.69 -13.39 -19.37
CA PHE A 797 4.96 -13.05 -18.72
C PHE A 797 5.37 -14.13 -17.73
N THR A 798 4.48 -14.54 -16.83
CA THR A 798 4.83 -15.46 -15.76
C THR A 798 4.97 -16.91 -16.21
N VAL A 799 4.14 -17.34 -17.17
CA VAL A 799 4.35 -18.63 -17.83
C VAL A 799 5.69 -18.67 -18.54
N PHE A 800 6.08 -17.57 -19.20
CA PHE A 800 7.36 -17.46 -19.90
C PHE A 800 8.56 -17.40 -18.94
N ASP A 801 8.49 -16.60 -17.88
CA ASP A 801 9.55 -16.47 -16.88
C ASP A 801 9.82 -17.79 -16.14
N ALA A 802 8.75 -18.53 -15.80
CA ALA A 802 8.87 -19.87 -15.23
C ALA A 802 9.51 -20.89 -16.20
N GLU A 803 9.30 -20.73 -17.51
CA GLU A 803 9.92 -21.60 -18.53
C GLU A 803 11.41 -21.28 -18.70
N ILE A 804 11.81 -20.01 -18.65
CA ILE A 804 13.22 -19.58 -18.71
C ILE A 804 13.98 -19.94 -17.44
N SER A 805 13.33 -19.84 -16.27
CA SER A 805 13.95 -20.10 -14.97
C SER A 805 14.17 -21.59 -14.69
N ARG A 806 13.52 -22.50 -15.43
CA ARG A 806 13.74 -23.94 -15.29
C ARG A 806 15.16 -24.30 -15.80
N PRO A 807 16.04 -24.84 -14.96
CA PRO A 807 17.36 -25.29 -15.41
C PRO A 807 17.14 -26.44 -16.37
N ASN A 808 17.38 -26.21 -17.66
CA ASN A 808 17.02 -27.10 -18.74
C ASN A 808 18.08 -28.23 -18.86
N PRO A 809 17.86 -29.45 -18.31
CA PRO A 809 18.92 -30.46 -18.29
C PRO A 809 18.94 -31.27 -19.59
N ASN A 810 17.91 -31.18 -20.45
CA ASN A 810 17.65 -32.15 -21.51
C ASN A 810 17.30 -31.52 -22.87
N ARG A 811 18.02 -30.48 -23.35
CA ARG A 811 17.94 -30.11 -24.78
C ARG A 811 18.57 -31.16 -25.72
N ASN A 812 19.23 -32.21 -25.20
CA ASN A 812 19.96 -33.21 -25.99
C ASN A 812 19.40 -34.65 -25.95
N GLN A 813 18.25 -34.93 -25.33
CA GLN A 813 17.70 -36.29 -25.35
C GLN A 813 16.19 -36.30 -25.64
N ILE A 814 15.82 -37.19 -26.58
CA ILE A 814 14.47 -37.68 -26.91
C ILE A 814 13.76 -36.94 -28.06
N SER A 815 14.26 -37.19 -29.27
CA SER A 815 13.42 -37.47 -30.44
C SER A 815 12.94 -38.93 -30.38
N GLY A 816 11.96 -39.22 -29.51
CA GLY A 816 11.22 -40.47 -29.49
C GLY A 816 9.82 -40.27 -30.09
N PRO A 817 9.41 -41.05 -31.11
CA PRO A 817 8.05 -40.98 -31.65
C PRO A 817 7.12 -41.76 -30.72
N GLY A 818 6.43 -41.10 -29.78
CA GLY A 818 5.51 -41.84 -28.90
C GLY A 818 4.79 -41.04 -27.81
N HIS A 819 5.33 -39.92 -27.35
CA HIS A 819 4.55 -39.02 -26.50
C HIS A 819 3.82 -38.02 -27.37
N LEU A 820 2.48 -38.11 -27.39
CA LEU A 820 1.58 -37.00 -27.75
C LEU A 820 2.20 -35.72 -27.18
N LYS A 821 2.70 -34.84 -28.06
CA LYS A 821 3.43 -33.63 -27.67
C LYS A 821 2.52 -32.81 -26.76
N LYS A 822 2.67 -32.97 -25.45
CA LYS A 822 1.99 -32.11 -24.47
C LYS A 822 2.47 -30.71 -24.79
N LEU A 823 1.57 -29.88 -25.33
CA LEU A 823 1.88 -28.51 -25.71
C LEU A 823 2.49 -27.82 -24.49
N SER A 824 3.63 -27.15 -24.66
CA SER A 824 4.24 -26.39 -23.57
C SER A 824 3.23 -25.38 -23.04
N LEU A 825 3.29 -25.10 -21.73
CA LEU A 825 2.34 -24.18 -21.10
C LEU A 825 2.37 -22.81 -21.79
N LEU A 826 3.54 -22.35 -22.23
CA LEU A 826 3.70 -21.13 -23.03
C LEU A 826 2.91 -21.16 -24.34
N ARG A 827 2.91 -22.30 -25.04
CA ARG A 827 2.15 -22.42 -26.28
C ARG A 827 0.65 -22.42 -26.03
N LYS A 828 0.19 -23.10 -24.97
CA LYS A 828 -1.21 -23.03 -24.54
C LYS A 828 -1.65 -21.62 -24.16
N ALA A 829 -0.81 -20.88 -23.44
CA ALA A 829 -1.07 -19.49 -23.10
C ALA A 829 -1.15 -18.62 -24.36
N CYS A 830 -0.20 -18.76 -25.29
CA CYS A 830 -0.25 -18.06 -26.58
C CYS A 830 -1.52 -18.39 -27.37
N ASP A 831 -1.89 -19.66 -27.46
CA ASP A 831 -3.08 -20.12 -28.19
C ASP A 831 -4.39 -19.58 -27.58
N LEU A 832 -4.47 -19.48 -26.24
CA LEU A 832 -5.58 -18.85 -25.54
C LEU A 832 -5.67 -17.35 -25.86
N ILE A 833 -4.57 -16.61 -25.65
CA ILE A 833 -4.52 -15.15 -25.82
C ILE A 833 -4.79 -14.77 -27.28
N LYS A 834 -4.35 -15.60 -28.24
CA LYS A 834 -4.57 -15.38 -29.68
C LYS A 834 -6.05 -15.34 -30.09
N LYS A 835 -6.97 -15.80 -29.23
CA LYS A 835 -8.42 -15.66 -29.45
C LYS A 835 -8.96 -14.25 -29.15
N PHE A 836 -8.13 -13.35 -28.62
CA PHE A 836 -8.53 -12.00 -28.21
C PHE A 836 -7.77 -10.91 -29.01
N PRO A 837 -8.39 -9.73 -29.25
CA PRO A 837 -7.76 -8.61 -29.97
C PRO A 837 -6.45 -8.12 -29.35
N GLU A 838 -6.32 -8.23 -28.03
CA GLU A 838 -5.19 -7.76 -27.22
C GLU A 838 -3.90 -8.54 -27.48
N TYR A 839 -3.97 -9.69 -28.16
CA TYR A 839 -2.85 -10.60 -28.40
C TYR A 839 -1.57 -9.90 -28.87
N TYR A 840 -1.71 -8.98 -29.81
CA TYR A 840 -0.58 -8.29 -30.42
C TYR A 840 0.11 -7.32 -29.44
N ASP A 841 -0.66 -6.56 -28.67
CA ASP A 841 -0.10 -5.69 -27.62
C ASP A 841 0.54 -6.51 -26.49
N VAL A 842 -0.12 -7.59 -26.08
CA VAL A 842 0.35 -8.47 -25.00
C VAL A 842 1.71 -9.08 -25.35
N VAL A 843 1.85 -9.70 -26.53
CA VAL A 843 3.10 -10.37 -26.93
C VAL A 843 4.27 -9.37 -26.98
N VAL A 844 4.06 -8.19 -27.57
CA VAL A 844 5.14 -7.21 -27.72
C VAL A 844 5.52 -6.56 -26.39
N ASN A 845 4.55 -6.32 -25.50
CA ASN A 845 4.83 -5.79 -24.17
C ASN A 845 5.63 -6.78 -23.31
N VAL A 846 5.26 -8.07 -23.31
CA VAL A 846 6.02 -9.12 -22.59
C VAL A 846 7.45 -9.20 -23.14
N ALA A 847 7.63 -9.18 -24.47
CA ALA A 847 8.95 -9.15 -25.07
C ALA A 847 9.76 -7.93 -24.58
N ARG A 848 9.20 -6.73 -24.63
CA ARG A 848 9.92 -5.50 -24.25
C ARG A 848 10.23 -5.39 -22.75
N LYS A 849 9.52 -6.13 -21.90
CA LYS A 849 9.78 -6.22 -20.45
C LYS A 849 10.73 -7.35 -20.06
N THR A 850 11.10 -8.22 -21.00
CA THR A 850 12.00 -9.37 -20.76
C THR A 850 13.36 -9.18 -21.44
N ASP A 851 14.40 -9.88 -20.97
CA ASP A 851 15.74 -9.80 -21.57
C ASP A 851 15.71 -10.28 -23.03
N ALA A 852 16.27 -9.46 -23.93
CA ALA A 852 16.30 -9.69 -25.37
C ALA A 852 16.97 -11.01 -25.79
N ARG A 853 17.75 -11.65 -24.91
CA ARG A 853 18.33 -12.98 -25.14
C ARG A 853 17.28 -14.08 -25.26
N HIS A 854 16.14 -13.94 -24.60
CA HIS A 854 15.09 -14.96 -24.57
C HIS A 854 13.97 -14.72 -25.59
N TRP A 855 13.99 -13.62 -26.34
CA TRP A 855 12.93 -13.31 -27.30
C TRP A 855 12.70 -14.43 -28.33
N ALA A 856 13.75 -15.13 -28.76
CA ALA A 856 13.58 -16.25 -29.68
C ALA A 856 12.71 -17.39 -29.09
N ASP A 857 12.83 -17.66 -27.78
CA ASP A 857 12.03 -18.69 -27.10
C ASP A 857 10.54 -18.25 -27.04
N LEU A 858 10.25 -16.98 -26.73
CA LEU A 858 8.89 -16.42 -26.76
C LEU A 858 8.24 -16.50 -28.15
N PHE A 859 8.94 -16.03 -29.18
CA PHE A 859 8.41 -15.98 -30.55
C PHE A 859 8.35 -17.37 -31.20
N SER A 860 9.00 -18.40 -30.64
CA SER A 860 8.78 -19.79 -31.06
C SER A 860 7.36 -20.30 -30.76
N ALA A 861 6.70 -19.75 -29.74
CA ALA A 861 5.31 -20.03 -29.37
C ALA A 861 4.34 -18.98 -29.94
N ALA A 862 4.70 -17.69 -29.91
CA ALA A 862 3.83 -16.60 -30.38
C ALA A 862 3.76 -16.49 -31.92
N GLY A 863 4.74 -16.98 -32.66
CA GLY A 863 4.80 -16.86 -34.11
C GLY A 863 5.81 -15.80 -34.58
N ILE A 864 5.81 -15.51 -35.88
CA ILE A 864 6.88 -14.72 -36.52
C ILE A 864 6.66 -13.23 -36.28
N SER A 865 7.70 -12.50 -35.85
CA SER A 865 7.56 -11.10 -35.43
C SER A 865 7.15 -10.15 -36.57
N THR A 866 7.61 -10.38 -37.79
CA THR A 866 7.16 -9.65 -38.98
C THR A 866 5.71 -9.91 -39.36
N THR A 867 5.21 -11.14 -39.19
CA THR A 867 3.78 -11.42 -39.44
C THR A 867 2.87 -10.71 -38.45
N LEU A 868 3.26 -10.66 -37.17
CA LEU A 868 2.52 -9.92 -36.14
C LEU A 868 2.55 -8.41 -36.39
N PHE A 869 3.70 -7.87 -36.84
CA PHE A 869 3.79 -6.49 -37.30
C PHE A 869 2.85 -6.20 -38.46
N GLU A 870 2.81 -7.07 -39.48
CA GLU A 870 2.03 -6.82 -40.69
C GLU A 870 0.52 -6.88 -40.40
N ASP A 871 0.08 -7.77 -39.51
CA ASP A 871 -1.30 -7.80 -39.01
C ASP A 871 -1.66 -6.47 -38.30
N CYS A 872 -0.77 -5.98 -37.42
CA CYS A 872 -0.98 -4.68 -36.75
C CYS A 872 -1.02 -3.53 -37.75
N PHE A 873 -0.14 -3.56 -38.74
CA PHE A 873 -0.05 -2.54 -39.80
C PHE A 873 -1.34 -2.49 -40.62
N GLN A 874 -1.86 -3.64 -41.04
CA GLN A 874 -3.11 -3.75 -41.80
C GLN A 874 -4.33 -3.28 -41.00
N ARG A 875 -4.35 -3.54 -39.68
CA ARG A 875 -5.40 -3.08 -38.76
C ARG A 875 -5.28 -1.60 -38.37
N ARG A 876 -4.27 -0.89 -38.86
CA ARG A 876 -3.93 0.51 -38.50
C ARG A 876 -3.56 0.69 -37.02
N TRP A 877 -3.10 -0.35 -36.34
CA TRP A 877 -2.62 -0.30 -34.96
C TRP A 877 -1.14 0.14 -34.93
N TYR A 878 -0.89 1.37 -35.37
CA TYR A 878 0.46 1.83 -35.67
C TYR A 878 1.37 1.92 -34.43
N ARG A 879 0.83 2.24 -33.25
CA ARG A 879 1.62 2.25 -32.00
C ARG A 879 2.13 0.85 -31.64
N THR A 880 1.26 -0.15 -31.70
CA THR A 880 1.62 -1.56 -31.47
C THR A 880 2.61 -2.05 -32.51
N ALA A 881 2.38 -1.76 -33.79
CA ALA A 881 3.30 -2.09 -34.88
C ALA A 881 4.69 -1.47 -34.64
N ALA A 882 4.77 -0.21 -34.17
CA ALA A 882 6.04 0.44 -33.84
C ALA A 882 6.80 -0.29 -32.73
N CYS A 883 6.10 -0.86 -31.74
CA CYS A 883 6.73 -1.64 -30.67
C CYS A 883 7.44 -2.91 -31.19
N TYR A 884 6.97 -3.51 -32.29
CA TYR A 884 7.59 -4.69 -32.90
C TYR A 884 8.87 -4.37 -33.67
N ILE A 885 9.12 -3.11 -34.07
CA ILE A 885 10.29 -2.72 -34.87
C ILE A 885 11.61 -3.15 -34.20
N LEU A 886 11.72 -2.97 -32.87
CA LEU A 886 12.89 -3.37 -32.08
C LEU A 886 13.04 -4.90 -32.00
N VAL A 887 11.91 -5.61 -31.87
CA VAL A 887 11.88 -7.07 -31.85
C VAL A 887 12.35 -7.64 -33.18
N ILE A 888 11.82 -7.13 -34.29
CA ILE A 888 12.22 -7.51 -35.66
C ILE A 888 13.71 -7.25 -35.88
N ALA A 889 14.22 -6.09 -35.44
CA ALA A 889 15.64 -5.75 -35.58
C ALA A 889 16.54 -6.80 -34.92
N LYS A 890 16.10 -7.34 -33.77
CA LYS A 890 16.85 -8.32 -32.99
C LYS A 890 16.71 -9.75 -33.51
N LEU A 891 15.50 -10.16 -33.91
CA LEU A 891 15.20 -11.56 -34.29
C LEU A 891 15.41 -11.83 -35.78
N GLU A 892 15.07 -10.88 -36.65
CA GLU A 892 15.03 -11.07 -38.10
C GLU A 892 16.04 -10.16 -38.84
N GLY A 893 16.56 -9.13 -38.15
CA GLY A 893 17.67 -8.29 -38.61
C GLY A 893 17.28 -6.85 -38.89
N VAL A 894 18.30 -5.98 -38.89
CA VAL A 894 18.14 -4.52 -38.97
C VAL A 894 17.53 -4.07 -40.30
N ALA A 895 17.88 -4.70 -41.42
CA ALA A 895 17.37 -4.32 -42.74
C ALA A 895 15.84 -4.51 -42.84
N VAL A 896 15.33 -5.64 -42.34
CA VAL A 896 13.89 -5.95 -42.30
C VAL A 896 13.16 -4.94 -41.40
N SER A 897 13.73 -4.68 -40.22
CA SER A 897 13.21 -3.68 -39.27
C SER A 897 13.12 -2.28 -39.89
N GLN A 898 14.16 -1.83 -40.60
CA GLN A 898 14.18 -0.52 -41.26
C GLN A 898 13.13 -0.40 -42.37
N TYR A 899 12.95 -1.46 -43.17
CA TYR A 899 11.90 -1.50 -44.19
C TYR A 899 10.51 -1.34 -43.58
N CYS A 900 10.22 -2.11 -42.52
CA CYS A 900 8.99 -1.97 -41.75
C CYS A 900 8.82 -0.56 -41.16
N ALA A 901 9.88 0.03 -40.60
CA ALA A 901 9.81 1.35 -39.98
C ALA A 901 9.57 2.48 -41.00
N LEU A 902 10.14 2.39 -42.20
CA LEU A 902 9.89 3.34 -43.29
C LEU A 902 8.43 3.30 -43.76
N ARG A 903 7.87 2.09 -43.96
CA ARG A 903 6.45 1.93 -44.29
C ARG A 903 5.55 2.52 -43.20
N LEU A 904 5.89 2.27 -41.93
CA LEU A 904 5.15 2.78 -40.79
C LEU A 904 5.27 4.30 -40.65
N LEU A 905 6.42 4.89 -40.94
CA LEU A 905 6.61 6.34 -40.96
C LEU A 905 5.67 6.99 -41.99
N GLN A 906 5.57 6.41 -43.18
CA GLN A 906 4.72 6.95 -44.24
C GLN A 906 3.24 6.89 -43.85
N ALA A 907 2.78 5.73 -43.36
CA ALA A 907 1.40 5.56 -42.88
C ALA A 907 1.05 6.47 -41.69
N THR A 908 1.99 6.68 -40.75
CA THR A 908 1.75 7.57 -39.59
C THR A 908 1.69 9.04 -39.98
N LEU A 909 2.44 9.46 -41.02
CA LEU A 909 2.31 10.81 -41.58
C LEU A 909 0.97 11.00 -42.29
N ASP A 910 0.53 10.03 -43.10
CA ASP A 910 -0.76 10.09 -43.81
C ASP A 910 -1.95 10.22 -42.83
N GLU A 911 -1.89 9.55 -41.68
CA GLU A 911 -2.90 9.59 -40.61
C GLU A 911 -2.65 10.70 -39.57
N SER A 912 -1.69 11.61 -39.81
CA SER A 912 -1.37 12.76 -38.95
C SER A 912 -0.92 12.42 -37.51
N LEU A 913 -0.35 11.23 -37.29
CA LEU A 913 0.16 10.76 -35.99
C LEU A 913 1.60 11.23 -35.75
N TYR A 914 1.79 12.54 -35.57
CA TYR A 914 3.12 13.18 -35.61
C TYR A 914 4.06 12.84 -34.46
N ASP A 915 3.54 12.54 -33.26
CA ASP A 915 4.38 12.10 -32.14
C ASP A 915 5.05 10.75 -32.45
N LEU A 916 4.28 9.80 -32.98
CA LEU A 916 4.77 8.48 -33.37
C LEU A 916 5.71 8.57 -34.57
N ALA A 917 5.38 9.40 -35.56
CA ALA A 917 6.27 9.68 -36.69
C ALA A 917 7.62 10.22 -36.19
N GLY A 918 7.64 11.11 -35.19
CA GLY A 918 8.86 11.61 -34.58
C GLY A 918 9.70 10.55 -33.87
N GLU A 919 9.06 9.60 -33.20
CA GLU A 919 9.75 8.42 -32.63
C GLU A 919 10.39 7.55 -33.72
N LEU A 920 9.66 7.28 -34.81
CA LEU A 920 10.15 6.51 -35.96
C LEU A 920 11.31 7.20 -36.68
N VAL A 921 11.25 8.52 -36.86
CA VAL A 921 12.36 9.32 -37.42
C VAL A 921 13.60 9.18 -36.55
N ARG A 922 13.48 9.32 -35.21
CA ARG A 922 14.63 9.15 -34.31
C ARG A 922 15.20 7.74 -34.37
N PHE A 923 14.35 6.72 -34.46
CA PHE A 923 14.78 5.33 -34.63
C PHE A 923 15.57 5.18 -35.94
N LEU A 924 14.99 5.53 -37.08
CA LEU A 924 15.60 5.39 -38.40
C LEU A 924 16.92 6.17 -38.53
N LEU A 925 16.99 7.40 -37.99
CA LEU A 925 18.22 8.20 -38.01
C LEU A 925 19.32 7.68 -37.08
N ARG A 926 18.98 6.94 -36.01
CA ARG A 926 19.96 6.24 -35.17
C ARG A 926 20.42 4.94 -35.81
N SER A 927 19.50 4.11 -36.28
CA SER A 927 19.83 2.81 -36.89
C SER A 927 20.74 2.95 -38.11
N GLY A 928 20.69 4.07 -38.83
CA GLY A 928 21.61 4.36 -39.92
C GLY A 928 23.07 4.59 -39.48
N ARG A 929 23.32 5.02 -38.24
CA ARG A 929 24.68 5.24 -37.71
C ARG A 929 25.34 3.95 -37.24
N ASP A 930 24.54 3.01 -36.74
CA ASP A 930 25.06 1.74 -36.20
C ASP A 930 25.50 0.78 -37.32
N ILE A 931 24.97 0.90 -38.54
CA ILE A 931 25.41 0.09 -39.71
C ILE A 931 26.77 0.55 -40.24
N GLU A 932 27.08 1.86 -40.19
CA GLU A 932 28.40 2.38 -40.61
C GLU A 932 29.50 2.04 -39.60
N GLN A 933 29.12 1.67 -38.37
CA GLN A 933 30.03 1.19 -37.34
C GLN A 933 29.82 -0.31 -37.11
N ALA A 934 29.98 -1.12 -38.16
CA ALA A 934 30.30 -2.53 -37.94
C ALA A 934 31.64 -2.57 -37.17
N PRO A 935 31.67 -3.03 -35.90
CA PRO A 935 32.93 -3.15 -35.19
C PRO A 935 33.66 -4.35 -35.79
N THR A 936 34.87 -4.10 -36.29
CA THR A 936 35.88 -5.14 -36.41
C THR A 936 35.90 -5.96 -35.13
N GLU A 937 35.68 -7.26 -35.27
CA GLU A 937 35.71 -8.26 -34.20
C GLU A 937 37.01 -8.11 -33.40
N SER A 938 36.95 -7.49 -32.22
CA SER A 938 37.82 -7.77 -31.08
C SER A 938 37.37 -6.98 -29.84
N ASP A 939 37.14 -7.76 -28.80
CA ASP A 939 37.27 -7.45 -27.38
C ASP A 939 36.16 -6.69 -26.62
N SER A 940 35.67 -7.45 -25.63
CA SER A 940 35.08 -7.08 -24.34
C SER A 940 33.58 -6.79 -24.27
N LEU A 941 32.86 -7.90 -24.13
CA LEU A 941 31.75 -8.14 -23.20
C LEU A 941 31.43 -6.96 -22.24
N SER A 942 30.53 -6.07 -22.65
CA SER A 942 29.67 -5.34 -21.71
C SER A 942 28.36 -4.95 -22.41
N PRO A 943 27.18 -5.40 -21.93
CA PRO A 943 25.91 -4.99 -22.51
C PRO A 943 25.50 -3.64 -21.89
N LYS A 944 25.92 -2.53 -22.51
CA LYS A 944 25.33 -1.21 -22.22
C LYS A 944 24.04 -1.05 -23.01
N LEU A 945 22.92 -1.58 -22.49
CA LEU A 945 21.60 -1.43 -23.12
C LEU A 945 20.51 -0.84 -22.21
N LEU A 946 20.86 -0.29 -21.04
CA LEU A 946 19.90 0.25 -20.07
C LEU A 946 19.74 1.78 -20.08
N GLY A 947 19.99 2.43 -21.22
CA GLY A 947 19.93 3.89 -21.36
C GLY A 947 18.86 4.41 -22.32
N PHE A 948 17.68 3.81 -22.36
CA PHE A 948 16.62 4.24 -23.29
C PHE A 948 15.31 4.43 -22.52
N LEU A 949 15.11 5.63 -21.94
CA LEU A 949 13.82 6.27 -21.59
C LEU A 949 14.04 7.44 -20.61
N ILE A 950 14.95 8.37 -20.91
CA ILE A 950 14.95 9.72 -20.31
C ILE A 950 15.41 10.71 -21.38
N PHE A 951 14.46 11.37 -22.05
CA PHE A 951 14.75 12.54 -22.87
C PHE A 951 14.51 13.80 -22.04
N GLY A 952 15.60 14.38 -21.55
CA GLY A 952 15.66 15.78 -21.18
C GLY A 952 15.79 16.64 -22.44
N SER A 953 15.07 17.76 -22.44
CA SER A 953 15.12 18.81 -23.43
C SER A 953 16.57 19.21 -23.73
N SER A 954 17.07 18.86 -24.92
CA SER A 954 18.32 19.42 -25.42
C SER A 954 18.04 20.80 -26.03
N HIS A 955 18.08 21.84 -25.19
CA HIS A 955 18.44 23.18 -25.66
C HIS A 955 19.93 23.17 -26.05
N LYS A 956 20.22 22.83 -27.30
CA LYS A 956 21.51 23.15 -27.91
C LYS A 956 21.47 24.61 -28.37
N LYS A 957 22.21 25.46 -27.63
CA LYS A 957 22.73 26.72 -28.15
C LYS A 957 23.53 26.41 -29.41
N SER A 958 23.18 27.08 -30.50
CA SER A 958 23.96 27.14 -31.73
C SER A 958 25.29 27.82 -31.44
N SER A 959 26.39 27.07 -31.52
CA SER A 959 27.70 27.62 -31.85
C SER A 959 27.81 27.70 -33.38
N LEU A 960 27.91 28.93 -33.87
CA LEU A 960 28.28 29.24 -35.24
C LEU A 960 29.73 28.80 -35.42
N ASP A 961 29.98 27.68 -36.09
CA ASP A 961 31.27 27.43 -36.71
C ASP A 961 31.06 26.99 -38.15
N LYS A 962 31.59 27.84 -39.04
CA LYS A 962 31.71 27.64 -40.47
C LYS A 962 32.83 26.62 -40.73
N SER A 963 32.50 25.43 -41.21
CA SER A 963 33.36 24.71 -42.16
C SER A 963 32.66 23.49 -42.75
N SER A 964 32.32 23.60 -44.05
CA SER A 964 32.39 22.56 -45.08
C SER A 964 32.65 21.11 -44.65
N SER A 965 31.64 20.24 -44.80
CA SER A 965 31.85 18.93 -45.43
C SER A 965 30.52 18.40 -45.99
N PHE A 966 30.46 18.26 -47.32
CA PHE A 966 29.50 17.38 -47.99
C PHE A 966 29.88 15.94 -47.60
N LYS A 967 29.36 15.44 -46.48
CA LYS A 967 29.32 14.00 -46.23
C LYS A 967 28.10 13.44 -46.92
N GLU A 968 28.33 12.49 -47.82
CA GLU A 968 27.30 11.62 -48.41
C GLU A 968 26.32 11.22 -47.31
N GLN A 969 25.08 11.68 -47.43
CA GLN A 969 24.03 11.30 -46.51
C GLN A 969 23.71 9.83 -46.79
N SER A 970 23.78 8.97 -45.77
CA SER A 970 23.45 7.56 -45.93
C SER A 970 22.08 7.42 -46.61
N PRO A 971 21.88 6.42 -47.50
CA PRO A 971 20.68 6.32 -48.34
C PRO A 971 19.39 6.31 -47.50
N HIS A 972 19.44 5.81 -46.27
CA HIS A 972 18.33 5.87 -45.32
C HIS A 972 18.00 7.28 -44.84
N VAL A 973 19.00 8.10 -44.54
CA VAL A 973 18.78 9.51 -44.14
C VAL A 973 18.14 10.26 -45.30
N ALA A 974 18.57 10.00 -46.53
CA ALA A 974 17.97 10.57 -47.73
C ALA A 974 16.49 10.16 -47.90
N SER A 975 16.17 8.87 -47.73
CA SER A 975 14.79 8.37 -47.79
C SER A 975 13.88 8.99 -46.73
N VAL A 976 14.34 9.07 -45.47
CA VAL A 976 13.59 9.71 -44.39
C VAL A 976 13.36 11.19 -44.69
N LYS A 977 14.41 11.90 -45.13
CA LYS A 977 14.32 13.32 -45.49
C LYS A 977 13.32 13.55 -46.63
N SER A 978 13.38 12.72 -47.67
CA SER A 978 12.46 12.75 -48.81
C SER A 978 11.00 12.57 -48.39
N ILE A 979 10.71 11.58 -47.54
CA ILE A 979 9.34 11.34 -47.02
C ILE A 979 8.83 12.56 -46.24
N LEU A 980 9.66 13.12 -45.35
CA LEU A 980 9.28 14.29 -44.54
C LEU A 980 9.09 15.55 -45.40
N GLU A 981 9.98 15.82 -46.35
CA GLU A 981 9.87 16.96 -47.26
C GLU A 981 8.62 16.86 -48.15
N SER A 982 8.31 15.65 -48.66
CA SER A 982 7.10 15.42 -49.46
C SER A 982 5.82 15.67 -48.65
N HIS A 983 5.77 15.22 -47.39
CA HIS A 983 4.64 15.47 -46.50
C HIS A 983 4.51 16.95 -46.12
N ALA A 984 5.63 17.65 -45.88
CA ALA A 984 5.63 19.09 -45.63
C ALA A 984 5.08 19.87 -46.83
N SER A 985 5.47 19.52 -48.06
CA SER A 985 4.93 20.09 -49.29
C SER A 985 3.44 19.83 -49.46
N TYR A 986 2.97 18.62 -49.13
CA TYR A 986 1.54 18.30 -49.13
C TYR A 986 0.75 19.22 -48.18
N LEU A 987 1.17 19.33 -46.91
CA LEU A 987 0.51 20.19 -45.92
C LEU A 987 0.54 21.67 -46.31
N MET A 988 1.68 22.15 -46.83
CA MET A 988 1.81 23.55 -47.27
C MET A 988 1.01 23.87 -48.52
N SER A 989 0.91 22.95 -49.48
CA SER A 989 0.09 23.16 -50.69
C SER A 989 -1.41 23.24 -50.35
N GLY A 990 -1.87 22.41 -49.41
CA GLY A 990 -3.26 22.44 -48.90
C GLY A 990 -3.55 23.55 -47.88
N LYS A 991 -2.52 24.34 -47.48
CA LYS A 991 -2.58 25.33 -46.38
C LYS A 991 -3.15 24.74 -45.08
N GLU A 992 -2.83 23.48 -44.78
CA GLU A 992 -3.20 22.77 -43.53
C GLU A 992 -2.25 23.19 -42.39
N LEU A 993 -2.36 24.44 -41.95
CA LEU A 993 -1.36 25.09 -41.10
C LEU A 993 -1.25 24.51 -39.69
N SER A 994 -2.37 24.21 -39.02
CA SER A 994 -2.33 23.62 -37.68
C SER A 994 -1.68 22.23 -37.71
N LYS A 995 -1.96 21.42 -38.74
CA LYS A 995 -1.30 20.12 -38.94
C LYS A 995 0.18 20.28 -39.26
N LEU A 996 0.58 21.28 -40.05
CA LEU A 996 1.99 21.57 -40.30
C LEU A 996 2.73 21.91 -39.01
N VAL A 997 2.14 22.70 -38.12
CA VAL A 997 2.76 23.02 -36.83
C VAL A 997 2.88 21.77 -35.95
N ALA A 998 1.83 20.95 -35.89
CA ALA A 998 1.87 19.67 -35.17
C ALA A 998 2.93 18.73 -35.75
N PHE A 999 3.04 18.63 -37.08
CA PHE A 999 4.07 17.88 -37.79
C PHE A 999 5.48 18.34 -37.42
N VAL A 1000 5.76 19.64 -37.49
CA VAL A 1000 7.07 20.21 -37.16
C VAL A 1000 7.43 19.95 -35.69
N LYS A 1001 6.48 20.18 -34.77
CA LYS A 1001 6.70 19.94 -33.33
C LYS A 1001 6.92 18.45 -33.03
N GLY A 1002 6.11 17.57 -33.60
CA GLY A 1002 6.17 16.12 -33.35
C GLY A 1002 7.42 15.45 -33.95
N THR A 1003 7.79 15.82 -35.17
CA THR A 1003 8.90 15.19 -35.91
C THR A 1003 10.25 15.89 -35.75
N GLN A 1004 10.27 17.13 -35.24
CA GLN A 1004 11.43 18.03 -35.24
C GLN A 1004 11.94 18.34 -36.66
N PHE A 1005 11.05 18.38 -37.64
CA PHE A 1005 11.37 18.75 -39.01
C PHE A 1005 11.90 20.19 -39.09
N ASP A 1006 13.00 20.40 -39.83
CA ASP A 1006 13.58 21.73 -40.04
C ASP A 1006 12.77 22.51 -41.09
N ILE A 1007 11.69 23.14 -40.62
CA ILE A 1007 10.81 23.92 -41.49
C ILE A 1007 11.50 25.17 -42.06
N VAL A 1008 12.55 25.70 -41.41
CA VAL A 1008 13.24 26.91 -41.88
C VAL A 1008 14.03 26.59 -43.14
N ASP A 1009 14.81 25.51 -43.12
CA ASP A 1009 15.57 25.03 -44.29
C ASP A 1009 14.63 24.63 -45.44
N PHE A 1010 13.49 24.00 -45.13
CA PHE A 1010 12.46 23.69 -46.12
C PHE A 1010 11.85 24.94 -46.77
N LEU A 1011 11.42 25.93 -45.98
CA LEU A 1011 10.81 27.16 -46.49
C LEU A 1011 11.78 28.04 -47.30
N GLN A 1012 13.09 27.97 -47.03
CA GLN A 1012 14.10 28.63 -47.87
C GLN A 1012 14.10 28.07 -49.29
N ARG A 1013 13.94 26.75 -49.43
CA ARG A 1013 13.98 26.04 -50.71
C ARG A 1013 12.66 26.13 -51.47
N GLU A 1014 11.52 26.07 -50.77
CA GLU A 1014 10.16 26.05 -51.34
C GLU A 1014 9.47 27.41 -51.45
N ARG A 1015 10.23 28.52 -51.32
CA ARG A 1015 9.69 29.89 -51.30
C ARG A 1015 8.82 30.25 -52.51
N TYR A 1016 9.12 29.69 -53.68
CA TYR A 1016 8.39 29.92 -54.93
C TYR A 1016 7.54 28.72 -55.38
N GLY A 1017 7.40 27.70 -54.53
CA GLY A 1017 6.63 26.50 -54.81
C GLY A 1017 5.36 26.44 -53.96
N CYS A 1018 5.24 25.40 -53.13
CA CYS A 1018 4.03 25.12 -52.35
C CYS A 1018 3.66 26.23 -51.33
N ALA A 1019 4.64 27.03 -50.91
CA ALA A 1019 4.43 28.11 -49.95
C ALA A 1019 3.83 29.38 -50.56
N GLN A 1020 3.81 29.55 -51.89
CA GLN A 1020 3.40 30.81 -52.51
C GLN A 1020 1.93 31.17 -52.19
N LEU A 1021 1.66 32.48 -52.01
CA LEU A 1021 0.33 33.06 -51.86
C LEU A 1021 0.01 33.88 -53.13
N GLN A 1022 -1.23 33.83 -53.63
CA GLN A 1022 -1.60 34.52 -54.87
C GLN A 1022 -1.57 36.04 -54.75
N ASN A 1023 -2.25 36.58 -53.73
CA ASN A 1023 -2.24 37.99 -53.38
C ASN A 1023 -2.55 38.15 -51.89
N PHE A 1024 -2.32 39.34 -51.34
CA PHE A 1024 -2.51 39.61 -49.92
C PHE A 1024 -3.95 39.41 -49.45
N ALA A 1025 -4.97 39.93 -50.15
CA ALA A 1025 -6.37 39.83 -49.73
C ALA A 1025 -6.86 38.37 -49.71
N ALA A 1026 -6.66 37.64 -50.80
CA ALA A 1026 -7.00 36.23 -50.91
C ALA A 1026 -6.21 35.37 -49.91
N GLY A 1027 -4.94 35.70 -49.68
CA GLY A 1027 -4.10 35.05 -48.67
C GLY A 1027 -4.63 35.30 -47.25
N LEU A 1028 -4.95 36.55 -46.90
CA LEU A 1028 -5.47 36.91 -45.59
C LEU A 1028 -6.79 36.19 -45.29
N GLU A 1029 -7.68 36.13 -46.27
CA GLU A 1029 -8.99 35.48 -46.14
C GLU A 1029 -8.85 33.94 -46.04
N LEU A 1030 -8.11 33.32 -46.97
CA LEU A 1030 -7.87 31.86 -46.97
C LEU A 1030 -7.20 31.38 -45.68
N ILE A 1031 -6.13 32.08 -45.28
CA ILE A 1031 -5.33 31.71 -44.10
C ILE A 1031 -6.13 31.98 -42.82
N GLY A 1032 -6.90 33.07 -42.79
CA GLY A 1032 -7.82 33.36 -41.69
C GLY A 1032 -8.90 32.30 -41.51
N GLN A 1033 -9.46 31.82 -42.63
CA GLN A 1033 -10.47 30.76 -42.64
C GLN A 1033 -9.88 29.41 -42.20
N LYS A 1034 -8.66 29.08 -42.66
CA LYS A 1034 -7.96 27.84 -42.31
C LYS A 1034 -7.51 27.78 -40.84
N LEU A 1035 -7.07 28.91 -40.27
CA LEU A 1035 -6.60 28.95 -38.88
C LEU A 1035 -7.72 29.15 -37.86
N GLN A 1036 -8.91 29.66 -38.23
CA GLN A 1036 -9.99 29.92 -37.28
C GLN A 1036 -9.51 30.61 -35.97
N MET A 1037 -9.12 31.88 -36.07
CA MET A 1037 -8.43 32.63 -35.00
C MET A 1037 -9.22 32.82 -33.68
N SER A 1038 -10.43 32.27 -33.58
CA SER A 1038 -11.23 32.19 -32.36
C SER A 1038 -10.69 31.18 -31.34
N GLU A 1039 -10.01 30.11 -31.79
CA GLU A 1039 -9.43 29.12 -30.88
C GLU A 1039 -8.02 29.52 -30.41
N LEU A 1040 -7.76 29.36 -29.10
CA LEU A 1040 -6.48 29.70 -28.48
C LEU A 1040 -5.31 28.92 -29.11
N GLN A 1041 -5.51 27.63 -29.38
CA GLN A 1041 -4.46 26.76 -29.91
C GLN A 1041 -4.03 27.20 -31.32
N ASN A 1042 -4.98 27.50 -32.20
CA ASN A 1042 -4.66 27.98 -33.55
C ASN A 1042 -3.98 29.34 -33.54
N ARG A 1043 -4.30 30.20 -32.56
CA ARG A 1043 -3.59 31.47 -32.35
C ARG A 1043 -2.12 31.24 -31.98
N LEU A 1044 -1.84 30.28 -31.09
CA LEU A 1044 -0.47 29.89 -30.72
C LEU A 1044 0.28 29.27 -31.90
N ASP A 1045 -0.40 28.47 -32.72
CA ASP A 1045 0.19 27.87 -33.91
C ASP A 1045 0.48 28.93 -35.00
N ALA A 1046 -0.39 29.94 -35.14
CA ALA A 1046 -0.13 31.10 -35.98
C ALA A 1046 1.06 31.93 -35.48
N GLU A 1047 1.23 32.09 -34.17
CA GLU A 1047 2.42 32.75 -33.59
C GLU A 1047 3.70 31.95 -33.87
N PHE A 1048 3.63 30.63 -33.72
CA PHE A 1048 4.74 29.76 -34.05
C PHE A 1048 5.14 29.91 -35.52
N LEU A 1049 4.16 29.86 -36.44
CA LEU A 1049 4.42 30.06 -37.87
C LEU A 1049 4.96 31.46 -38.16
N LEU A 1050 4.44 32.52 -37.52
CA LEU A 1050 4.95 33.88 -37.67
C LEU A 1050 6.44 33.96 -37.31
N ALA A 1051 6.83 33.36 -36.19
CA ALA A 1051 8.22 33.30 -35.77
C ALA A 1051 9.11 32.55 -36.80
N GLN A 1052 8.65 31.41 -37.32
CA GLN A 1052 9.39 30.69 -38.36
C GLN A 1052 9.51 31.51 -39.65
N MET A 1053 8.42 32.13 -40.11
CA MET A 1053 8.39 32.96 -41.31
C MET A 1053 9.29 34.20 -41.19
N CYS A 1054 9.36 34.81 -40.01
CA CYS A 1054 10.32 35.88 -39.69
C CYS A 1054 11.76 35.41 -39.83
N SER A 1055 12.10 34.21 -39.34
CA SER A 1055 13.44 33.61 -39.47
C SER A 1055 13.89 33.47 -40.94
N VAL A 1056 12.95 33.14 -41.84
CA VAL A 1056 13.19 33.03 -43.29
C VAL A 1056 13.01 34.34 -44.06
N LYS A 1057 12.64 35.43 -43.38
CA LYS A 1057 12.28 36.74 -43.96
C LYS A 1057 11.21 36.63 -45.05
N PHE A 1058 10.21 35.77 -44.86
CA PHE A 1058 9.17 35.52 -45.87
C PHE A 1058 8.05 36.58 -45.81
N LYS A 1059 8.32 37.77 -46.38
CA LYS A 1059 7.48 38.97 -46.22
C LYS A 1059 5.97 38.74 -46.42
N GLU A 1060 5.56 38.05 -47.47
CA GLU A 1060 4.14 37.80 -47.79
C GLU A 1060 3.40 37.11 -46.62
N TRP A 1061 3.98 36.04 -46.09
CA TRP A 1061 3.45 35.30 -44.95
C TRP A 1061 3.50 36.10 -43.66
N ILE A 1062 4.60 36.82 -43.42
CA ILE A 1062 4.74 37.64 -42.21
C ILE A 1062 3.63 38.69 -42.16
N VAL A 1063 3.36 39.38 -43.27
CA VAL A 1063 2.30 40.41 -43.31
C VAL A 1063 0.93 39.77 -43.08
N VAL A 1064 0.61 38.62 -43.69
CA VAL A 1064 -0.66 37.92 -43.48
C VAL A 1064 -0.84 37.47 -42.03
N LEU A 1065 0.12 36.73 -41.47
CA LEU A 1065 0.04 36.20 -40.10
C LEU A 1065 0.06 37.32 -39.05
N ALA A 1066 0.89 38.35 -39.22
CA ALA A 1066 0.94 39.48 -38.30
C ALA A 1066 -0.35 40.30 -38.35
N THR A 1067 -1.03 40.38 -39.49
CA THR A 1067 -2.36 41.01 -39.61
C THR A 1067 -3.41 40.19 -38.87
N LEU A 1068 -3.46 38.88 -39.12
CA LEU A 1068 -4.38 37.96 -38.43
C LEU A 1068 -4.22 38.00 -36.91
N LEU A 1069 -2.98 38.08 -36.43
CA LEU A 1069 -2.64 38.17 -35.00
C LEU A 1069 -2.71 39.60 -34.44
N GLN A 1070 -2.93 40.61 -35.28
CA GLN A 1070 -2.88 42.04 -34.93
C GLN A 1070 -1.58 42.46 -34.23
N ARG A 1071 -0.44 41.91 -34.66
CA ARG A 1071 0.90 42.22 -34.13
C ARG A 1071 1.45 43.51 -34.76
N SER A 1072 1.01 44.65 -34.25
CA SER A 1072 1.37 45.98 -34.77
C SER A 1072 2.89 46.24 -34.79
N GLU A 1073 3.65 45.73 -33.82
CA GLU A 1073 5.13 45.89 -33.79
C GLU A 1073 5.80 45.25 -35.01
N VAL A 1074 5.39 44.03 -35.38
CA VAL A 1074 5.99 43.29 -36.51
C VAL A 1074 5.64 43.95 -37.84
N LEU A 1075 4.40 44.40 -37.98
CA LEU A 1075 3.94 45.13 -39.18
C LEU A 1075 4.64 46.49 -39.31
N TYR A 1076 4.74 47.25 -38.21
CA TYR A 1076 5.45 48.53 -38.17
C TYR A 1076 6.91 48.37 -38.62
N ASP A 1077 7.61 47.34 -38.11
CA ASP A 1077 9.01 47.11 -38.46
C ASP A 1077 9.20 46.74 -39.94
N ILE A 1078 8.21 46.13 -40.59
CA ILE A 1078 8.22 45.92 -42.04
C ILE A 1078 7.95 47.23 -42.79
N PHE A 1079 6.90 47.94 -42.39
CA PHE A 1079 6.39 49.10 -43.12
C PHE A 1079 7.26 50.34 -42.99
N ARG A 1080 7.99 50.52 -41.88
CA ARG A 1080 8.89 51.69 -41.71
C ARG A 1080 9.98 51.76 -42.79
N TYR A 1081 10.38 50.61 -43.34
CA TYR A 1081 11.39 50.54 -44.40
C TYR A 1081 10.79 50.48 -45.81
N ASP A 1082 9.47 50.33 -45.94
CA ASP A 1082 8.79 50.21 -47.24
C ASP A 1082 7.39 50.85 -47.20
N LEU A 1083 7.37 52.19 -47.27
CA LEU A 1083 6.14 52.99 -47.27
C LEU A 1083 5.22 52.71 -48.47
N ARG A 1084 5.75 52.16 -49.57
CA ARG A 1084 4.91 51.73 -50.70
C ARG A 1084 4.09 50.51 -50.32
N LEU A 1085 4.71 49.55 -49.63
CA LEU A 1085 4.03 48.38 -49.09
C LEU A 1085 2.94 48.78 -48.08
N TRP A 1086 3.22 49.76 -47.22
CA TRP A 1086 2.22 50.33 -46.30
C TRP A 1086 1.00 50.89 -47.04
N LYS A 1087 1.20 51.75 -48.06
CA LYS A 1087 0.08 52.29 -48.85
C LYS A 1087 -0.74 51.20 -49.52
N ALA A 1088 -0.09 50.20 -50.10
CA ALA A 1088 -0.79 49.08 -50.73
C ALA A 1088 -1.60 48.27 -49.70
N TYR A 1089 -0.99 48.03 -48.53
CA TYR A 1089 -1.62 47.32 -47.42
C TYR A 1089 -2.86 48.07 -46.88
N SER A 1090 -2.73 49.37 -46.62
CA SER A 1090 -3.84 50.18 -46.08
C SER A 1090 -5.01 50.26 -47.05
N VAL A 1091 -4.74 50.57 -48.33
CA VAL A 1091 -5.78 50.63 -49.36
C VAL A 1091 -6.49 49.29 -49.52
N THR A 1092 -5.76 48.18 -49.44
CA THR A 1092 -6.37 46.85 -49.60
C THR A 1092 -7.30 46.48 -48.44
N LEU A 1093 -6.92 46.83 -47.21
CA LEU A 1093 -7.75 46.60 -46.02
C LEU A 1093 -8.98 47.51 -45.97
N GLU A 1094 -8.84 48.77 -46.38
CA GLU A 1094 -9.94 49.73 -46.46
C GLU A 1094 -10.93 49.40 -47.59
N SER A 1095 -10.45 48.86 -48.71
CA SER A 1095 -11.29 48.55 -49.87
C SER A 1095 -12.16 47.30 -49.72
N HIS A 1096 -11.87 46.43 -48.75
CA HIS A 1096 -12.59 45.16 -48.55
C HIS A 1096 -13.42 45.22 -47.27
N LEU A 1097 -14.75 45.23 -47.43
CA LEU A 1097 -15.73 45.21 -46.33
C LEU A 1097 -15.50 44.06 -45.33
N ALA A 1098 -15.01 42.91 -45.79
CA ALA A 1098 -14.71 41.76 -44.94
C ALA A 1098 -13.57 42.02 -43.93
N PHE A 1099 -12.77 43.07 -44.10
CA PHE A 1099 -11.61 43.39 -43.27
C PHE A 1099 -11.83 44.59 -42.35
N ALA A 1100 -13.09 45.01 -42.17
CA ALA A 1100 -13.46 46.15 -41.33
C ALA A 1100 -12.92 46.02 -39.88
N HIS A 1101 -12.82 44.82 -39.34
CA HIS A 1101 -12.30 44.57 -37.98
C HIS A 1101 -10.81 44.85 -37.80
N TYR A 1102 -10.06 45.08 -38.88
CA TYR A 1102 -8.65 45.50 -38.82
C TYR A 1102 -8.45 47.03 -38.90
N HIS A 1103 -9.52 47.83 -38.97
CA HIS A 1103 -9.38 49.29 -39.06
C HIS A 1103 -8.73 49.91 -37.81
N ASP A 1104 -8.96 49.35 -36.62
CA ASP A 1104 -8.25 49.77 -35.40
C ASP A 1104 -6.74 49.52 -35.51
N LEU A 1105 -6.34 48.39 -36.09
CA LEU A 1105 -4.93 48.07 -36.34
C LEU A 1105 -4.31 49.06 -37.32
N LEU A 1106 -5.06 49.48 -38.35
CA LEU A 1106 -4.63 50.52 -39.30
C LEU A 1106 -4.39 51.85 -38.59
N GLN A 1107 -5.31 52.32 -37.75
CA GLN A 1107 -5.12 53.57 -36.98
C GLN A 1107 -3.88 53.51 -36.09
N ILE A 1108 -3.64 52.38 -35.40
CA ILE A 1108 -2.46 52.19 -34.56
C ILE A 1108 -1.18 52.26 -35.39
N LEU A 1109 -1.15 51.60 -36.55
CA LEU A 1109 0.02 51.61 -37.45
C LEU A 1109 0.26 52.98 -38.07
N GLU A 1110 -0.80 53.68 -38.46
CA GLU A 1110 -0.71 55.03 -39.03
C GLU A 1110 -0.21 56.04 -38.00
N ALA A 1111 -0.68 55.97 -36.76
CA ALA A 1111 -0.16 56.77 -35.64
C ALA A 1111 1.32 56.49 -35.38
N LYS A 1112 1.74 55.22 -35.40
CA LYS A 1112 3.16 54.85 -35.23
C LYS A 1112 4.04 55.35 -36.38
N LEU A 1113 3.65 55.10 -37.64
CA LEU A 1113 4.41 55.53 -38.81
C LEU A 1113 4.49 57.06 -38.94
N SER A 1114 3.42 57.77 -38.59
CA SER A 1114 3.40 59.24 -38.60
C SER A 1114 4.26 59.83 -37.48
N ALA A 1115 4.30 59.22 -36.30
CA ALA A 1115 5.21 59.63 -35.22
C ALA A 1115 6.68 59.53 -35.66
N THR A 1116 7.07 58.44 -36.33
CA THR A 1116 8.44 58.27 -36.86
C THR A 1116 8.77 59.30 -37.92
N SER A 1117 7.82 59.60 -38.82
CA SER A 1117 8.01 60.66 -39.83
C SER A 1117 8.19 62.06 -39.21
N ARG A 1118 7.55 62.32 -38.06
CA ARG A 1118 7.75 63.54 -37.27
C ARG A 1118 9.09 63.57 -36.56
N GLU A 1119 9.58 62.44 -36.06
CA GLU A 1119 10.92 62.36 -35.47
C GLU A 1119 12.03 62.51 -36.52
N GLU A 1120 11.88 61.91 -37.70
CA GLU A 1120 12.84 62.07 -38.80
C GLU A 1120 12.83 63.50 -39.38
N SER A 1121 11.66 64.14 -39.49
CA SER A 1121 11.57 65.53 -39.94
C SER A 1121 12.09 66.53 -38.89
N ASN A 1122 11.86 66.30 -37.59
CA ASN A 1122 12.44 67.13 -36.53
C ASN A 1122 13.96 66.97 -36.40
N ARG A 1123 14.53 65.81 -36.75
CA ARG A 1123 15.98 65.65 -36.87
C ARG A 1123 16.55 66.38 -38.08
N GLY A 1124 15.77 66.56 -39.16
CA GLY A 1124 16.17 67.32 -40.34
C GLY A 1124 16.14 68.85 -40.18
N SER A 1125 15.39 69.38 -39.20
CA SER A 1125 15.31 70.84 -38.95
C SER A 1125 16.37 71.39 -37.98
N ILE A 1126 17.25 70.53 -37.43
CA ILE A 1126 18.34 70.93 -36.53
C ILE A 1126 19.73 70.69 -37.20
N SER A 1127 19.78 70.31 -38.48
CA SER A 1127 21.04 70.20 -39.23
C SER A 1127 21.45 71.49 -39.92
#